data_AF-A0A3P8X0S8-F1
#
_entry.id   AF-A0A3P8X0S8-F1
#
_cell.length_a   1.000
_cell.length_b   1.000
_cell.length_c   1.000
_cell.angle_alpha   90.00
_cell.angle_beta   90.00
_cell.angle_gamma   90.00
#
_symmetry.space_group_name_H-M   'P 1'
#
loop_
_entity.id
_entity.type
_entity.pdbx_description
1 polymer ?
#
loop_
_entity_poly.entity_id
_entity_poly.type
_entity_poly.pdbx_seq_one_letter_code
_entity_poly.pdbx_strand_id
1 'polypeptide(L)'
;MEATKEQGAAVFGTAEMESQRTAPKKRNNRKNIVIVVVLLCLLIIILAVALSVKNHRHQNNGEFWLLVASEETPQLHCPPGSSKKKKKNLRRKRRTRNIWNSSFSKPPLILVSLDGFRARYLKDHSSHIPVINKLRSVGATTTNMRPVYPTKTFPNHYSIVTGLYPESHGIVDNKMYDVTHNAFFSMKTDEKFSPKWYQGEPVWLTAMHQKLKTATFFWPGSDVAINGSFPDFYKVYDKSISFEDRLSTLFQWLSLPQRERPDLLTLYLEEPDTAGHHYGPGSQEVIDALKKVDKILGMLMDGLTEKGLHHCVNLIITSDHGMEEATCEKAAFVSTFQDNTEDFTIIQGPAARIRPTRLPDSYFSFDYEGLVKNLSCRAPNQPMRPFLKEHLPKRFHFANNKRIERGHLYMKQGWQAALNQKEIKYCAGGFHGSDNVFTNMQAIFMGYGPGFKNHTVVPTFENIELYNLMCDLLGIRPSPNNGTHGSLNHLLRDPVFLPVHPAALSYDTPCEASSPRPTDDLQCSCPSQTRDREVDMNRPLMTVNSTDRVRWRRLHHPFGTPQVVQPDVSFCLLHHSDYLSGYSRDRLQPLWVSYTIPSVTTVQPLSPEMEACVRADVRVPAATSQLCVRYRDNSNLTFGLLHSLYLSITGPWSDSLLTSNMAPMFPAFKVVWTHLHEVLLPKYSQPNGVNVMSGPVFDENFDGHIDASKTGNQAPVPTHFFVILTSCGDPTFGPANCQGPLRAKSFVLPHRPDYTETCATVSDLSWVEDWLNFHSTRVRDVELLTGLSFYHDRISVEETLQLKTFLHIA
;
A
#
# COMPACT_ATOMS: atom_id res chain seq x y z
N MET A 1 -55.85 39.52 -6.08
CA MET A 1 -57.29 39.30 -5.76
C MET A 1 -57.37 38.06 -4.90
N GLU A 2 -58.36 38.00 -4.01
CA GLU A 2 -58.50 37.00 -2.94
C GLU A 2 -57.32 37.01 -1.95
N ALA A 3 -57.38 37.47 -0.69
CA ALA A 3 -58.39 37.88 0.30
C ALA A 3 -58.29 36.99 1.55
N THR A 4 -58.24 37.65 2.71
CA THR A 4 -57.83 37.08 4.00
C THR A 4 -59.02 36.73 4.91
N LYS A 5 -58.71 36.00 6.01
CA LYS A 5 -59.13 36.21 7.41
C LYS A 5 -60.28 37.21 7.71
N GLU A 6 -61.12 37.04 8.74
CA GLU A 6 -61.12 36.11 9.89
C GLU A 6 -62.60 35.78 10.27
N GLN A 7 -63.16 35.64 11.49
CA GLN A 7 -62.75 35.75 12.90
C GLN A 7 -63.76 34.98 13.79
N GLY A 8 -63.54 34.80 15.10
CA GLY A 8 -64.62 34.26 15.96
C GLY A 8 -64.34 34.09 17.48
N ALA A 9 -65.16 34.79 18.28
CA ALA A 9 -65.54 34.54 19.69
C ALA A 9 -64.62 34.99 20.87
N ALA A 10 -65.18 35.89 21.69
CA ALA A 10 -64.85 36.18 23.10
C ALA A 10 -66.04 36.94 23.75
N VAL A 11 -66.28 36.83 25.08
CA VAL A 11 -67.01 37.82 25.93
C VAL A 11 -67.00 37.42 27.43
N PHE A 12 -67.16 38.43 28.31
CA PHE A 12 -67.17 38.48 29.79
C PHE A 12 -68.32 37.68 30.47
N GLY A 13 -68.45 37.49 31.80
CA GLY A 13 -67.81 38.02 33.04
C GLY A 13 -68.28 37.19 34.28
N THR A 14 -68.38 37.61 35.55
CA THR A 14 -67.95 38.81 36.34
C THR A 14 -68.33 38.63 37.85
N ALA A 15 -67.57 39.23 38.80
CA ALA A 15 -67.87 39.38 40.26
C ALA A 15 -67.92 38.07 41.13
N GLU A 16 -67.90 38.05 42.47
CA GLU A 16 -67.82 39.12 43.51
C GLU A 16 -66.98 38.69 44.76
N MET A 17 -67.10 39.42 45.88
CA MET A 17 -66.10 39.66 46.95
C MET A 17 -66.57 39.15 48.33
N GLU A 18 -65.65 38.63 49.17
CA GLU A 18 -65.77 38.80 50.64
C GLU A 18 -64.41 38.78 51.37
N SER A 19 -64.38 39.09 52.68
CA SER A 19 -63.15 39.37 53.43
C SER A 19 -63.17 38.90 54.88
N GLN A 20 -61.98 38.67 55.47
CA GLN A 20 -61.75 38.96 56.89
C GLN A 20 -60.27 39.19 57.22
N ARG A 21 -60.01 39.98 58.27
CA ARG A 21 -58.68 40.42 58.72
C ARG A 21 -58.25 39.71 60.02
N THR A 22 -57.00 39.28 60.13
CA THR A 22 -56.29 39.24 61.42
C THR A 22 -54.81 39.62 61.25
N ALA A 23 -54.22 40.29 62.25
CA ALA A 23 -52.84 40.75 62.29
C ALA A 23 -52.46 41.17 63.73
N PRO A 24 -51.16 41.35 64.08
CA PRO A 24 -49.96 40.67 63.60
C PRO A 24 -49.09 40.11 64.75
N LYS A 25 -48.09 39.26 64.44
CA LYS A 25 -46.94 39.00 65.35
C LYS A 25 -45.60 39.23 64.64
N LYS A 26 -44.93 40.34 64.96
CA LYS A 26 -43.57 40.67 64.47
C LYS A 26 -42.50 39.84 65.19
N ARG A 27 -41.70 39.04 64.47
CA ARG A 27 -40.31 38.69 64.89
C ARG A 27 -39.42 38.25 63.70
N ASN A 28 -38.22 38.84 63.63
CA ASN A 28 -36.97 38.35 63.01
C ASN A 28 -36.80 37.95 61.52
N ASN A 29 -37.79 38.05 60.62
CA ASN A 29 -37.56 37.62 59.21
C ASN A 29 -36.43 38.32 58.41
N ARG A 30 -35.91 39.49 58.83
CA ARG A 30 -34.85 40.20 58.08
C ARG A 30 -33.50 39.47 58.02
N LYS A 31 -33.12 38.64 59.01
CA LYS A 31 -31.83 37.92 58.96
C LYS A 31 -31.85 36.74 57.98
N ASN A 32 -32.92 35.96 57.98
CA ASN A 32 -33.00 34.76 57.13
C ASN A 32 -33.05 35.10 55.64
N ILE A 33 -33.78 36.15 55.26
CA ILE A 33 -33.83 36.61 53.85
C ILE A 33 -32.44 37.03 53.35
N VAL A 34 -31.67 37.78 54.15
CA VAL A 34 -30.30 38.17 53.80
C VAL A 34 -29.39 36.94 53.67
N ILE A 35 -29.50 35.95 54.56
CA ILE A 35 -28.72 34.70 54.47
C ILE A 35 -29.06 33.92 53.20
N VAL A 36 -30.35 33.78 52.86
CA VAL A 36 -30.77 33.09 51.63
C VAL A 36 -30.29 33.82 50.38
N VAL A 37 -30.39 35.15 50.32
CA VAL A 37 -29.88 35.95 49.18
C VAL A 37 -28.36 35.84 49.06
N VAL A 38 -27.61 35.92 50.17
CA VAL A 38 -26.14 35.75 50.16
C VAL A 38 -25.75 34.34 49.73
N LEU A 39 -26.47 33.30 50.15
CA LEU A 39 -26.26 31.93 49.69
C LEU A 39 -26.59 31.77 48.20
N LEU A 40 -27.66 32.40 47.69
CA LEU A 40 -27.99 32.39 46.27
C LEU A 40 -26.89 33.07 45.43
N CYS A 41 -26.43 34.25 45.86
CA CYS A 41 -25.34 34.97 45.21
C CYS A 41 -24.03 34.17 45.26
N LEU A 42 -23.70 33.51 46.37
CA LEU A 42 -22.56 32.59 46.46
C LEU A 42 -22.73 31.39 45.52
N LEU A 43 -23.92 30.81 45.41
CA LEU A 43 -24.18 29.70 44.48
C LEU A 43 -24.02 30.15 43.03
N ILE A 44 -24.54 31.32 42.66
CA ILE A 44 -24.39 31.93 41.34
C ILE A 44 -22.92 32.25 41.03
N ILE A 45 -22.16 32.79 41.99
CA ILE A 45 -20.72 33.02 41.83
C ILE A 45 -19.95 31.70 41.70
N ILE A 46 -20.31 30.67 42.46
CA ILE A 46 -19.70 29.33 42.35
C ILE A 46 -20.02 28.69 40.99
N LEU A 47 -21.25 28.81 40.48
CA LEU A 47 -21.60 28.36 39.13
C LEU A 47 -20.87 29.18 38.06
N ALA A 48 -20.80 30.52 38.18
CA ALA A 48 -20.10 31.38 37.24
C ALA A 48 -18.59 31.08 37.22
N VAL A 49 -17.96 30.84 38.37
CA VAL A 49 -16.56 30.40 38.47
C VAL A 49 -16.38 28.98 37.94
N ALA A 50 -17.30 28.05 38.20
CA ALA A 50 -17.23 26.70 37.65
C ALA A 50 -17.38 26.68 36.11
N LEU A 51 -18.30 27.48 35.57
CA LEU A 51 -18.49 27.68 34.12
C LEU A 51 -17.31 28.42 33.50
N SER A 52 -16.76 29.44 34.16
CA SER A 52 -15.55 30.16 33.73
C SER A 52 -14.33 29.23 33.70
N VAL A 53 -14.08 28.45 34.75
CA VAL A 53 -13.00 27.45 34.80
C VAL A 53 -13.22 26.32 33.79
N LYS A 54 -14.46 25.92 33.52
CA LYS A 54 -14.79 24.96 32.47
C LYS A 54 -14.52 25.54 31.07
N ASN A 55 -14.91 26.80 30.80
CA ASN A 55 -14.60 27.48 29.54
C ASN A 55 -13.09 27.69 29.35
N HIS A 56 -12.35 28.11 30.38
CA HIS A 56 -10.90 28.24 30.30
C HIS A 56 -10.23 26.89 29.95
N ARG A 57 -10.68 25.79 30.61
CA ARG A 57 -10.25 24.43 30.24
C ARG A 57 -10.67 24.02 28.82
N HIS A 58 -11.76 24.56 28.27
CA HIS A 58 -12.15 24.32 26.88
C HIS A 58 -11.38 25.17 25.85
N GLN A 59 -10.74 26.28 26.25
CA GLN A 59 -9.96 27.13 25.35
C GLN A 59 -8.49 26.70 25.21
N ASN A 60 -7.84 26.24 26.28
CA ASN A 60 -6.39 25.93 26.31
C ASN A 60 -6.04 24.46 25.90
N ASN A 61 -6.87 23.76 25.11
CA ASN A 61 -6.63 22.36 24.75
C ASN A 61 -5.48 22.20 23.75
N GLY A 62 -4.49 21.37 24.07
CA GLY A 62 -3.26 21.14 23.31
C GLY A 62 -2.11 22.09 23.68
N GLU A 63 -2.39 23.26 24.26
CA GLU A 63 -1.35 24.22 24.67
C GLU A 63 -0.46 23.65 25.78
N PHE A 64 -1.02 22.86 26.71
CA PHE A 64 -0.27 22.34 27.85
C PHE A 64 0.83 21.38 27.40
N TRP A 65 0.53 20.38 26.57
CA TRP A 65 1.55 19.51 25.99
C TRP A 65 2.52 20.26 25.05
N LEU A 66 2.04 21.21 24.24
CA LEU A 66 2.90 22.02 23.38
C LEU A 66 3.96 22.80 24.19
N LEU A 67 3.60 23.33 25.35
CA LEU A 67 4.53 24.00 26.28
C LEU A 67 5.50 23.01 26.93
N VAL A 68 5.00 21.94 27.57
CA VAL A 68 5.83 20.95 28.28
C VAL A 68 6.83 20.27 27.35
N ALA A 69 6.42 19.94 26.13
CA ALA A 69 7.27 19.32 25.11
C ALA A 69 8.35 20.27 24.53
N SER A 70 8.59 21.43 25.14
CA SER A 70 9.71 22.34 24.85
C SER A 70 10.88 22.21 25.84
N GLU A 71 10.64 21.70 27.06
CA GLU A 71 11.57 21.87 28.19
C GLU A 71 12.22 20.57 28.70
N GLU A 72 11.66 19.39 28.38
CA GLU A 72 12.04 18.14 29.07
C GLU A 72 13.06 17.26 28.33
N THR A 73 13.95 16.63 29.11
CA THR A 73 14.78 15.50 28.68
C THR A 73 14.02 14.18 28.92
N PRO A 74 14.10 13.20 27.99
CA PRO A 74 13.15 12.09 27.98
C PRO A 74 13.34 11.14 29.17
N GLN A 75 12.33 11.02 30.03
CA GLN A 75 12.25 9.92 30.99
C GLN A 75 11.81 8.64 30.28
N LEU A 76 12.76 7.77 29.93
CA LEU A 76 12.55 6.52 29.15
C LEU A 76 11.63 5.47 29.80
N HIS A 77 11.10 5.69 31.00
CA HIS A 77 10.46 4.65 31.81
C HIS A 77 9.01 4.99 32.14
N CYS A 78 8.10 4.06 31.82
CA CYS A 78 6.73 4.07 32.35
C CYS A 78 6.74 4.22 33.89
N PRO A 79 5.82 5.01 34.48
CA PRO A 79 5.85 5.34 35.90
C PRO A 79 5.84 4.07 36.77
N PRO A 80 6.90 3.81 37.56
CA PRO A 80 7.06 2.53 38.24
C PRO A 80 6.03 2.35 39.35
N GLY A 81 5.32 1.21 39.34
CA GLY A 81 4.28 0.88 40.32
C GLY A 81 4.73 1.08 41.76
N SER A 82 3.95 1.85 42.53
CA SER A 82 4.35 2.32 43.86
C SER A 82 4.45 1.18 44.89
N SER A 83 5.66 0.62 45.03
CA SER A 83 5.90 -0.46 45.98
C SER A 83 5.62 0.02 47.42
N LYS A 84 4.94 -0.82 48.21
CA LYS A 84 4.36 -0.44 49.51
C LYS A 84 5.40 0.00 50.58
N LYS A 85 6.70 -0.07 50.29
CA LYS A 85 7.80 0.21 51.24
C LYS A 85 8.17 1.70 51.43
N LYS A 86 7.93 2.60 50.46
CA LYS A 86 8.30 4.04 50.59
C LYS A 86 7.35 4.91 51.46
N LYS A 87 6.46 4.30 52.27
CA LYS A 87 5.30 4.97 52.89
C LYS A 87 5.53 5.76 54.20
N LYS A 88 6.78 5.94 54.69
CA LYS A 88 7.05 6.53 56.02
C LYS A 88 7.45 8.03 56.07
N ASN A 89 8.19 8.57 55.09
CA ASN A 89 8.90 9.86 55.26
C ASN A 89 8.35 11.09 54.51
N LEU A 90 7.13 11.08 53.98
CA LEU A 90 6.56 12.26 53.30
C LEU A 90 5.17 12.64 53.84
N ARG A 91 5.13 13.24 55.03
CA ARG A 91 3.89 13.58 55.74
C ARG A 91 3.80 15.05 56.19
N ARG A 92 4.10 16.02 55.31
CA ARG A 92 3.79 17.46 55.55
C ARG A 92 3.84 18.39 54.31
N LYS A 93 2.76 18.43 53.50
CA LYS A 93 2.09 19.66 52.94
C LYS A 93 1.10 19.35 51.80
N ARG A 94 -0.19 19.62 52.08
CA ARG A 94 -1.33 20.08 51.24
C ARG A 94 -1.57 19.62 49.77
N ARG A 95 -2.89 19.57 49.48
CA ARG A 95 -3.61 19.45 48.19
C ARG A 95 -3.60 18.07 47.52
N THR A 96 -4.82 17.59 47.25
CA THR A 96 -5.14 16.30 46.63
C THR A 96 -4.99 16.37 45.12
N ARG A 97 -3.80 16.04 44.60
CA ARG A 97 -3.73 15.40 43.28
C ARG A 97 -4.17 13.94 43.45
N ASN A 98 -5.11 13.47 42.65
CA ASN A 98 -5.40 12.03 42.56
C ASN A 98 -4.18 11.38 41.89
N ILE A 99 -3.36 10.67 42.68
CA ILE A 99 -2.18 9.98 42.16
C ILE A 99 -2.66 8.83 41.29
N TRP A 100 -2.51 8.97 39.97
CA TRP A 100 -2.87 7.96 38.99
C TRP A 100 -1.87 6.79 39.15
N ASN A 101 -2.32 5.71 39.80
CA ASN A 101 -1.46 4.69 40.40
C ASN A 101 -1.58 3.35 39.67
N SER A 102 -1.48 3.36 38.34
CA SER A 102 -1.43 2.14 37.53
C SER A 102 -0.04 2.01 36.89
N SER A 103 0.58 0.83 37.04
CA SER A 103 1.88 0.52 36.43
C SER A 103 1.64 -0.09 35.05
N PHE A 104 2.48 0.25 34.09
CA PHE A 104 2.60 -0.50 32.84
C PHE A 104 3.80 -1.45 32.93
N SER A 105 3.61 -2.69 32.49
CA SER A 105 4.67 -3.72 32.39
C SER A 105 5.33 -3.75 31.01
N LYS A 106 4.60 -3.27 29.99
CA LYS A 106 5.07 -2.91 28.65
C LYS A 106 4.39 -1.59 28.26
N PRO A 107 4.99 -0.76 27.39
CA PRO A 107 4.27 0.29 26.65
C PRO A 107 3.00 -0.27 25.99
N PRO A 108 1.82 0.35 26.19
CA PRO A 108 0.65 0.04 25.37
C PRO A 108 0.76 0.76 24.02
N LEU A 109 0.02 0.27 23.03
CA LEU A 109 -0.10 0.86 21.70
C LEU A 109 -1.49 1.49 21.52
N ILE A 110 -1.51 2.74 21.05
CA ILE A 110 -2.72 3.41 20.55
C ILE A 110 -2.57 3.60 19.04
N LEU A 111 -3.53 3.09 18.27
CA LEU A 111 -3.68 3.33 16.84
C LEU A 111 -4.81 4.34 16.60
N VAL A 112 -4.48 5.51 16.06
CA VAL A 112 -5.43 6.58 15.73
C VAL A 112 -5.53 6.74 14.22
N SER A 113 -6.75 6.67 13.67
CA SER A 113 -7.02 6.97 12.26
C SER A 113 -7.80 8.27 12.11
N LEU A 114 -7.35 9.09 11.15
CA LEU A 114 -8.03 10.31 10.68
C LEU A 114 -8.48 10.03 9.23
N ASP A 115 -9.76 9.67 9.04
CA ASP A 115 -10.30 9.24 7.74
C ASP A 115 -10.05 10.31 6.66
N GLY A 116 -9.55 9.90 5.49
CA GLY A 116 -9.33 10.81 4.36
C GLY A 116 -8.25 11.89 4.56
N PHE A 117 -7.44 11.84 5.63
CA PHE A 117 -6.36 12.80 5.86
C PHE A 117 -5.24 12.60 4.83
N ARG A 118 -5.34 13.33 3.71
CA ARG A 118 -4.35 13.42 2.64
C ARG A 118 -3.01 13.95 3.17
N ALA A 119 -1.92 13.25 2.84
CA ALA A 119 -0.55 13.57 3.25
C ALA A 119 -0.18 15.05 3.05
N ARG A 120 -0.62 15.63 1.93
CA ARG A 120 -0.35 17.02 1.54
C ARG A 120 -0.91 18.08 2.52
N TYR A 121 -1.96 17.78 3.30
CA TYR A 121 -2.45 18.70 4.34
C TYR A 121 -1.39 19.02 5.41
N LEU A 122 -0.46 18.10 5.68
CA LEU A 122 0.69 18.32 6.57
C LEU A 122 1.63 19.43 6.11
N LYS A 123 1.57 19.81 4.82
CA LYS A 123 2.31 20.94 4.24
C LYS A 123 1.38 22.15 4.10
N ASP A 124 0.33 22.00 3.31
CA ASP A 124 -0.48 23.11 2.78
C ASP A 124 -1.35 23.78 3.87
N HIS A 125 -1.60 23.11 5.01
CA HIS A 125 -2.37 23.66 6.13
C HIS A 125 -1.62 23.63 7.47
N SER A 126 -0.29 23.56 7.43
CA SER A 126 0.57 23.36 8.62
C SER A 126 0.33 24.34 9.77
N SER A 127 -0.03 25.60 9.49
CA SER A 127 -0.40 26.62 10.49
C SER A 127 -1.69 26.33 11.27
N HIS A 128 -2.56 25.47 10.75
CA HIS A 128 -3.85 25.12 11.35
C HIS A 128 -3.81 23.83 12.19
N ILE A 129 -2.68 23.12 12.17
CA ILE A 129 -2.50 21.81 12.81
C ILE A 129 -1.20 21.74 13.66
N PRO A 130 -1.06 22.59 14.70
CA PRO A 130 0.16 22.70 15.50
C PRO A 130 0.49 21.43 16.30
N VAL A 131 -0.50 20.70 16.84
CA VAL A 131 -0.24 19.49 17.63
C VAL A 131 0.28 18.35 16.74
N ILE A 132 -0.36 18.13 15.59
CA ILE A 132 0.06 17.19 14.55
C ILE A 132 1.48 17.54 14.08
N ASN A 133 1.78 18.83 13.87
CA ASN A 133 3.14 19.23 13.48
C ASN A 133 4.19 19.04 14.57
N LYS A 134 3.84 19.26 15.84
CA LYS A 134 4.74 18.93 16.95
C LYS A 134 4.99 17.42 17.02
N LEU A 135 3.94 16.60 16.95
CA LEU A 135 4.05 15.13 16.94
C LEU A 135 4.94 14.64 15.78
N ARG A 136 4.67 15.13 14.57
CA ARG A 136 5.46 14.84 13.35
C ARG A 136 6.93 15.21 13.48
N SER A 137 7.25 16.34 14.13
CA SER A 137 8.62 16.85 14.25
C SER A 137 9.43 16.26 15.41
N VAL A 138 8.78 15.71 16.45
CA VAL A 138 9.47 15.05 17.58
C VAL A 138 9.53 13.52 17.46
N GLY A 139 8.55 12.89 16.80
CA GLY A 139 8.51 11.43 16.60
C GLY A 139 9.22 10.96 15.32
N ALA A 140 8.73 9.87 14.76
CA ALA A 140 9.09 9.36 13.46
C ALA A 140 7.92 9.54 12.47
N THR A 141 8.21 9.91 11.21
CA THR A 141 7.20 10.21 10.19
C THR A 141 7.71 9.78 8.81
N THR A 142 6.80 9.52 7.87
CA THR A 142 7.14 9.57 6.43
C THR A 142 6.58 10.86 5.81
N THR A 143 6.95 11.16 4.57
CA THR A 143 6.33 12.23 3.78
C THR A 143 4.98 11.80 3.20
N ASN A 144 4.84 10.50 2.89
CA ASN A 144 3.65 9.87 2.31
C ASN A 144 3.62 8.42 2.79
N MET A 145 2.50 7.96 3.36
CA MET A 145 2.22 6.53 3.47
C MET A 145 1.36 6.12 2.27
N ARG A 146 1.73 5.03 1.58
CA ARG A 146 0.97 4.53 0.44
C ARG A 146 -0.19 3.64 0.91
N PRO A 147 -1.43 3.94 0.52
CA PRO A 147 -2.56 3.03 0.73
C PRO A 147 -2.52 1.79 -0.19
N VAL A 148 -3.35 0.78 0.07
CA VAL A 148 -3.69 -0.26 -0.91
C VAL A 148 -4.71 0.24 -1.92
N TYR A 149 -4.79 -0.44 -3.07
CA TYR A 149 -5.81 -0.18 -4.09
C TYR A 149 -7.04 -1.09 -3.90
N PRO A 150 -8.28 -0.60 -4.07
CA PRO A 150 -8.64 0.81 -4.26
C PRO A 150 -8.47 1.60 -2.97
N THR A 151 -8.19 2.91 -3.10
CA THR A 151 -7.89 3.79 -1.96
C THR A 151 -9.16 4.21 -1.19
N LYS A 152 -9.80 3.20 -0.58
CA LYS A 152 -11.10 3.23 0.09
C LYS A 152 -11.01 2.83 1.56
N THR A 153 -11.97 3.35 2.33
CA THR A 153 -12.05 3.29 3.80
C THR A 153 -11.92 1.90 4.39
N PHE A 154 -12.86 1.01 4.07
CA PHE A 154 -12.90 -0.34 4.66
C PHE A 154 -11.76 -1.23 4.19
N PRO A 155 -11.37 -1.24 2.90
CA PRO A 155 -10.15 -1.91 2.46
C PRO A 155 -8.93 -1.46 3.26
N ASN A 156 -8.60 -0.17 3.24
CA ASN A 156 -7.35 0.33 3.82
C ASN A 156 -7.28 0.21 5.34
N HIS A 157 -8.36 0.54 6.05
CA HIS A 157 -8.41 0.33 7.50
C HIS A 157 -8.20 -1.16 7.86
N TYR A 158 -8.76 -2.09 7.09
CA TYR A 158 -8.62 -3.52 7.37
C TYR A 158 -7.24 -4.06 6.92
N SER A 159 -6.64 -3.54 5.85
CA SER A 159 -5.24 -3.80 5.48
C SER A 159 -4.26 -3.35 6.57
N ILE A 160 -4.43 -2.15 7.14
CA ILE A 160 -3.59 -1.62 8.23
C ILE A 160 -3.52 -2.59 9.42
N VAL A 161 -4.64 -3.22 9.78
CA VAL A 161 -4.72 -4.13 10.95
C VAL A 161 -4.53 -5.60 10.63
N THR A 162 -4.36 -6.01 9.37
CA THR A 162 -4.09 -7.41 8.97
C THR A 162 -2.76 -7.60 8.24
N GLY A 163 -2.18 -6.53 7.70
CA GLY A 163 -1.01 -6.56 6.83
C GLY A 163 -1.26 -7.19 5.47
N LEU A 164 -2.53 -7.40 5.09
CA LEU A 164 -2.93 -8.10 3.88
C LEU A 164 -3.40 -7.13 2.78
N TYR A 165 -3.34 -7.57 1.53
CA TYR A 165 -4.01 -6.90 0.42
C TYR A 165 -5.53 -7.15 0.40
N PRO A 166 -6.34 -6.26 -0.22
CA PRO A 166 -7.79 -6.40 -0.25
C PRO A 166 -8.30 -7.69 -0.89
N GLU A 167 -7.57 -8.25 -1.87
CA GLU A 167 -7.90 -9.54 -2.46
C GLU A 167 -7.74 -10.69 -1.45
N SER A 168 -6.68 -10.68 -0.63
CA SER A 168 -6.40 -11.70 0.38
C SER A 168 -7.32 -11.59 1.60
N HIS A 169 -7.60 -10.36 2.08
CA HIS A 169 -8.46 -10.16 3.25
C HIS A 169 -9.96 -9.99 2.93
N GLY A 170 -10.33 -10.02 1.65
CA GLY A 170 -11.71 -10.16 1.17
C GLY A 170 -12.62 -8.92 1.29
N ILE A 171 -12.11 -7.80 1.80
CA ILE A 171 -12.81 -6.52 1.91
C ILE A 171 -12.31 -5.62 0.78
N VAL A 172 -12.86 -5.81 -0.42
CA VAL A 172 -12.30 -5.24 -1.67
C VAL A 172 -12.78 -3.82 -1.98
N ASP A 173 -13.91 -3.39 -1.40
CA ASP A 173 -14.46 -2.04 -1.51
C ASP A 173 -15.49 -1.81 -0.39
N ASN A 174 -15.86 -0.55 -0.16
CA ASN A 174 -16.95 -0.13 0.73
C ASN A 174 -18.34 -0.65 0.27
N LYS A 175 -18.44 -1.19 -0.96
CA LYS A 175 -19.58 -1.93 -1.53
C LYS A 175 -19.09 -3.06 -2.45
N MET A 176 -19.51 -4.31 -2.19
CA MET A 176 -19.09 -5.48 -2.99
C MET A 176 -20.17 -6.56 -3.03
N TYR A 177 -20.02 -7.53 -3.94
CA TYR A 177 -20.91 -8.68 -4.10
C TYR A 177 -20.11 -9.97 -3.97
N ASP A 178 -20.67 -11.01 -3.35
CA ASP A 178 -20.08 -12.35 -3.29
C ASP A 178 -21.01 -13.36 -3.94
N VAL A 179 -20.62 -13.83 -5.13
CA VAL A 179 -21.38 -14.78 -5.96
C VAL A 179 -21.62 -16.13 -5.26
N THR A 180 -20.70 -16.60 -4.41
CA THR A 180 -20.88 -17.89 -3.68
C THR A 180 -21.92 -17.78 -2.57
N HIS A 181 -22.11 -16.58 -2.02
CA HIS A 181 -23.12 -16.31 -0.98
C HIS A 181 -24.38 -15.62 -1.52
N ASN A 182 -24.41 -15.30 -2.82
CA ASN A 182 -25.38 -14.44 -3.50
C ASN A 182 -25.77 -13.19 -2.67
N ALA A 183 -24.76 -12.54 -2.07
CA ALA A 183 -24.96 -11.50 -1.06
C ALA A 183 -24.27 -10.19 -1.44
N PHE A 184 -24.80 -9.07 -0.95
CA PHE A 184 -24.24 -7.73 -1.12
C PHE A 184 -23.74 -7.17 0.20
N PHE A 185 -22.47 -6.75 0.23
CA PHE A 185 -21.88 -6.01 1.33
C PHE A 185 -22.05 -4.50 1.12
N SER A 186 -22.32 -3.79 2.21
CA SER A 186 -22.25 -2.34 2.27
C SER A 186 -22.00 -1.91 3.72
N MET A 187 -21.16 -0.89 3.93
CA MET A 187 -20.93 -0.29 5.26
C MET A 187 -22.22 0.26 5.91
N LYS A 188 -23.32 0.34 5.16
CA LYS A 188 -24.63 0.86 5.58
C LYS A 188 -25.70 -0.22 5.82
N THR A 189 -25.38 -1.50 5.75
CA THR A 189 -26.32 -2.62 5.94
C THR A 189 -25.79 -3.64 6.94
N ASP A 190 -26.67 -4.42 7.56
CA ASP A 190 -26.29 -5.38 8.62
C ASP A 190 -25.41 -6.53 8.12
N GLU A 191 -25.34 -6.75 6.80
CA GLU A 191 -24.32 -7.60 6.16
C GLU A 191 -22.89 -7.19 6.54
N LYS A 192 -22.63 -5.93 6.91
CA LYS A 192 -21.32 -5.51 7.44
C LYS A 192 -20.90 -6.28 8.70
N PHE A 193 -21.85 -6.82 9.47
CA PHE A 193 -21.63 -7.59 10.68
C PHE A 193 -21.43 -9.09 10.42
N SER A 194 -21.57 -9.56 9.16
CA SER A 194 -21.39 -10.98 8.84
C SER A 194 -19.89 -11.32 8.71
N PRO A 195 -19.35 -12.27 9.50
CA PRO A 195 -17.92 -12.58 9.47
C PRO A 195 -17.45 -13.20 8.15
N LYS A 196 -18.36 -13.69 7.29
CA LYS A 196 -18.03 -14.24 5.95
C LYS A 196 -17.25 -13.26 5.05
N TRP A 197 -17.38 -11.96 5.29
CA TRP A 197 -16.70 -10.91 4.53
C TRP A 197 -15.24 -10.70 4.94
N TYR A 198 -14.88 -11.03 6.18
CA TYR A 198 -13.61 -10.66 6.79
C TYR A 198 -12.68 -11.88 6.84
N GLN A 199 -11.60 -11.83 6.05
CA GLN A 199 -10.57 -12.86 6.03
C GLN A 199 -9.30 -12.35 6.76
N GLY A 200 -8.29 -13.20 6.91
CA GLY A 200 -7.07 -12.89 7.67
C GLY A 200 -7.29 -12.82 9.19
N GLU A 201 -6.26 -12.37 9.91
CA GLU A 201 -6.30 -12.17 11.37
C GLU A 201 -5.99 -10.70 11.70
N PRO A 202 -6.95 -9.89 12.17
CA PRO A 202 -6.67 -8.53 12.59
C PRO A 202 -5.88 -8.50 13.91
N VAL A 203 -5.00 -7.50 14.07
CA VAL A 203 -3.99 -7.40 15.13
C VAL A 203 -4.55 -7.48 16.56
N TRP A 204 -5.81 -7.13 16.78
CA TRP A 204 -6.46 -7.37 18.08
C TRP A 204 -6.63 -8.86 18.40
N LEU A 205 -7.00 -9.71 17.43
CA LEU A 205 -7.03 -11.16 17.65
C LEU A 205 -5.60 -11.72 17.82
N THR A 206 -4.64 -11.28 17.00
CA THR A 206 -3.22 -11.63 17.14
C THR A 206 -2.68 -11.35 18.56
N ALA A 207 -3.07 -10.21 19.13
CA ALA A 207 -2.73 -9.79 20.49
C ALA A 207 -3.47 -10.62 21.56
N MET A 208 -4.78 -10.86 21.41
CA MET A 208 -5.59 -11.68 22.33
C MET A 208 -5.14 -13.15 22.37
N HIS A 209 -4.81 -13.74 21.21
CA HIS A 209 -4.24 -15.09 21.12
C HIS A 209 -2.96 -15.19 21.97
N GLN A 210 -2.15 -14.12 21.96
CA GLN A 210 -0.90 -13.96 22.73
C GLN A 210 -1.09 -13.28 24.11
N LYS A 211 -2.32 -13.30 24.63
CA LYS A 211 -2.72 -12.95 26.01
C LYS A 211 -2.60 -11.46 26.39
N LEU A 212 -2.51 -10.57 25.41
CA LEU A 212 -2.69 -9.14 25.61
C LEU A 212 -4.18 -8.76 25.60
N LYS A 213 -4.52 -7.58 26.15
CA LYS A 213 -5.88 -7.04 26.16
C LYS A 213 -6.08 -5.95 25.12
N THR A 214 -7.30 -5.85 24.58
CA THR A 214 -7.61 -5.05 23.40
C THR A 214 -8.86 -4.20 23.56
N ALA A 215 -8.85 -2.96 23.04
CA ALA A 215 -10.04 -2.12 23.04
C ALA A 215 -10.21 -1.25 21.78
N THR A 216 -11.31 -1.37 21.05
CA THR A 216 -11.54 -0.59 19.82
C THR A 216 -12.63 0.47 20.01
N PHE A 217 -12.24 1.76 19.93
CA PHE A 217 -13.22 2.84 19.75
C PHE A 217 -13.39 3.13 18.25
N PHE A 218 -14.17 2.26 17.63
CA PHE A 218 -14.37 2.11 16.20
C PHE A 218 -13.11 1.67 15.43
N TRP A 219 -13.30 0.67 14.57
CA TRP A 219 -12.41 0.27 13.50
C TRP A 219 -13.19 -0.71 12.59
N PRO A 220 -13.11 -0.61 11.25
CA PRO A 220 -13.71 -1.59 10.34
C PRO A 220 -13.36 -3.03 10.70
N GLY A 221 -14.38 -3.88 10.87
CA GLY A 221 -14.23 -5.28 11.30
C GLY A 221 -14.12 -5.50 12.83
N SER A 222 -13.92 -4.46 13.64
CA SER A 222 -13.82 -4.63 15.10
C SER A 222 -15.17 -4.76 15.82
N ASP A 223 -16.26 -4.39 15.16
CA ASP A 223 -17.64 -4.69 15.57
C ASP A 223 -18.18 -5.99 14.93
N VAL A 224 -17.29 -6.92 14.54
CA VAL A 224 -17.59 -8.19 13.87
C VAL A 224 -16.94 -9.38 14.59
N ALA A 225 -17.63 -10.52 14.66
CA ALA A 225 -17.17 -11.77 15.28
C ALA A 225 -16.17 -12.55 14.40
N ILE A 226 -15.04 -11.92 14.06
CA ILE A 226 -13.99 -12.50 13.21
C ILE A 226 -13.37 -13.71 13.93
N ASN A 227 -13.30 -14.86 13.25
CA ASN A 227 -12.96 -16.15 13.87
C ASN A 227 -13.76 -16.44 15.17
N GLY A 228 -15.04 -16.04 15.19
CA GLY A 228 -15.93 -16.19 16.36
C GLY A 228 -15.64 -15.25 17.53
N SER A 229 -14.71 -14.29 17.38
CA SER A 229 -14.19 -13.46 18.46
C SER A 229 -14.33 -11.95 18.17
N PHE A 230 -14.51 -11.17 19.23
CA PHE A 230 -14.46 -9.69 19.24
C PHE A 230 -13.26 -9.22 20.07
N PRO A 231 -12.79 -7.96 19.93
CA PRO A 231 -11.89 -7.34 20.91
C PRO A 231 -12.48 -7.39 22.34
N ASP A 232 -11.63 -7.39 23.37
CA ASP A 232 -12.09 -7.49 24.77
C ASP A 232 -13.04 -6.34 25.17
N PHE A 233 -12.84 -5.16 24.58
CA PHE A 233 -13.81 -4.08 24.57
C PHE A 233 -13.95 -3.56 23.14
N TYR A 234 -15.18 -3.36 22.66
CA TYR A 234 -15.41 -2.75 21.35
C TYR A 234 -16.62 -1.82 21.39
N LYS A 235 -16.78 -1.05 20.32
CA LYS A 235 -17.96 -0.21 20.09
C LYS A 235 -18.52 -0.50 18.69
N VAL A 236 -19.78 -0.91 18.63
CA VAL A 236 -20.55 -0.94 17.38
C VAL A 236 -20.58 0.46 16.79
N TYR A 237 -20.27 0.59 15.49
CA TYR A 237 -20.07 1.90 14.86
C TYR A 237 -21.32 2.79 14.93
N ASP A 238 -21.17 3.95 15.60
CA ASP A 238 -22.17 5.02 15.68
C ASP A 238 -21.50 6.40 15.55
N LYS A 239 -21.64 7.00 14.37
CA LYS A 239 -21.09 8.32 14.05
C LYS A 239 -21.63 9.47 14.91
N SER A 240 -22.71 9.26 15.68
CA SER A 240 -23.30 10.31 16.53
C SER A 240 -22.48 10.56 17.80
N ILE A 241 -21.62 9.62 18.21
CA ILE A 241 -20.76 9.78 19.39
C ILE A 241 -19.67 10.82 19.11
N SER A 242 -19.66 11.88 19.93
CA SER A 242 -18.70 12.99 19.81
C SER A 242 -17.26 12.52 19.98
N PHE A 243 -16.31 13.17 19.30
CA PHE A 243 -14.88 12.80 19.33
C PHE A 243 -14.32 12.85 20.77
N GLU A 244 -14.78 13.83 21.54
CA GLU A 244 -14.50 13.99 22.96
C GLU A 244 -14.99 12.80 23.82
N ASP A 245 -16.16 12.22 23.51
CA ASP A 245 -16.68 11.03 24.22
C ASP A 245 -15.94 9.74 23.85
N ARG A 246 -15.47 9.61 22.59
CA ARG A 246 -14.58 8.52 22.16
C ARG A 246 -13.28 8.55 22.97
N LEU A 247 -12.66 9.72 23.03
CA LEU A 247 -11.42 9.96 23.78
C LEU A 247 -11.62 9.79 25.30
N SER A 248 -12.74 10.27 25.84
CA SER A 248 -13.13 10.05 27.24
C SER A 248 -13.20 8.55 27.57
N THR A 249 -13.81 7.74 26.71
CA THR A 249 -13.90 6.29 26.89
C THR A 249 -12.54 5.61 26.77
N LEU A 250 -11.70 6.04 25.81
CA LEU A 250 -10.32 5.55 25.69
C LEU A 250 -9.51 5.81 26.97
N PHE A 251 -9.66 6.98 27.60
CA PHE A 251 -9.03 7.26 28.90
C PHE A 251 -9.64 6.51 30.09
N GLN A 252 -10.91 6.08 30.02
CA GLN A 252 -11.51 5.17 31.01
C GLN A 252 -10.85 3.79 30.89
N TRP A 253 -10.75 3.23 29.68
CA TRP A 253 -10.07 1.96 29.41
C TRP A 253 -8.60 1.97 29.86
N LEU A 254 -7.83 3.01 29.51
CA LEU A 254 -6.45 3.18 29.99
C LEU A 254 -6.33 3.27 31.53
N SER A 255 -7.40 3.66 32.23
CA SER A 255 -7.43 3.80 33.69
C SER A 255 -7.93 2.56 34.44
N LEU A 256 -8.21 1.46 33.74
CA LEU A 256 -8.59 0.17 34.33
C LEU A 256 -7.44 -0.48 35.15
N PRO A 257 -7.75 -1.45 36.04
CA PRO A 257 -6.74 -2.28 36.69
C PRO A 257 -5.87 -3.04 35.69
N GLN A 258 -4.59 -3.28 36.01
CA GLN A 258 -3.60 -3.90 35.09
C GLN A 258 -4.02 -5.26 34.48
N ARG A 259 -4.97 -5.99 35.09
CA ARG A 259 -5.48 -7.28 34.57
C ARG A 259 -6.61 -7.15 33.54
N GLU A 260 -7.23 -5.97 33.48
CA GLU A 260 -8.41 -5.66 32.64
C GLU A 260 -8.08 -4.58 31.61
N ARG A 261 -7.10 -3.73 31.90
CA ARG A 261 -6.64 -2.62 31.05
C ARG A 261 -6.05 -3.15 29.73
N PRO A 262 -6.48 -2.62 28.57
CA PRO A 262 -5.89 -2.93 27.27
C PRO A 262 -4.41 -2.59 27.14
N ASP A 263 -3.69 -3.41 26.38
CA ASP A 263 -2.35 -3.17 25.85
C ASP A 263 -2.40 -2.59 24.42
N LEU A 264 -3.45 -2.89 23.65
CA LEU A 264 -3.74 -2.29 22.34
C LEU A 264 -5.08 -1.53 22.39
N LEU A 265 -5.09 -0.30 21.87
CA LEU A 265 -6.29 0.52 21.71
C LEU A 265 -6.41 1.08 20.29
N THR A 266 -7.63 1.17 19.74
CA THR A 266 -7.91 1.93 18.51
C THR A 266 -8.81 3.13 18.76
N LEU A 267 -8.64 4.18 17.96
CA LEU A 267 -9.51 5.35 17.88
C LEU A 267 -9.66 5.78 16.41
N TYR A 268 -10.89 5.92 15.94
CA TYR A 268 -11.19 6.37 14.58
C TYR A 268 -12.06 7.64 14.59
N LEU A 269 -11.74 8.59 13.71
CA LEU A 269 -12.45 9.85 13.49
C LEU A 269 -12.77 10.01 11.98
N GLU A 270 -14.04 10.30 11.64
CA GLU A 270 -14.58 10.44 10.27
C GLU A 270 -14.13 11.72 9.53
N GLU A 271 -13.07 12.38 9.99
CA GLU A 271 -12.62 13.70 9.54
C GLU A 271 -11.10 13.67 9.30
N PRO A 272 -10.59 14.33 8.25
CA PRO A 272 -11.28 15.28 7.37
C PRO A 272 -12.10 14.67 6.20
N ASP A 273 -12.26 13.34 6.06
CA ASP A 273 -13.04 12.73 4.97
C ASP A 273 -14.44 13.33 4.80
N THR A 274 -15.21 13.43 5.89
CA THR A 274 -16.58 13.94 5.83
C THR A 274 -16.63 15.37 5.24
N ALA A 275 -15.79 16.28 5.74
CA ALA A 275 -15.67 17.62 5.16
C ALA A 275 -15.15 17.58 3.71
N GLY A 276 -14.11 16.78 3.43
CA GLY A 276 -13.51 16.65 2.10
C GLY A 276 -14.53 16.19 1.05
N HIS A 277 -15.32 15.17 1.37
CA HIS A 277 -16.40 14.68 0.53
C HIS A 277 -17.50 15.72 0.27
N HIS A 278 -17.90 16.48 1.30
CA HIS A 278 -19.01 17.43 1.19
C HIS A 278 -18.64 18.75 0.51
N TYR A 279 -17.40 19.23 0.68
CA TYR A 279 -17.00 20.60 0.31
C TYR A 279 -15.78 20.68 -0.61
N GLY A 280 -15.07 19.58 -0.83
CA GLY A 280 -13.87 19.50 -1.67
C GLY A 280 -12.57 19.62 -0.86
N PRO A 281 -11.49 18.90 -1.21
CA PRO A 281 -10.25 18.89 -0.45
C PRO A 281 -9.57 20.26 -0.27
N GLY A 282 -9.95 21.29 -1.02
CA GLY A 282 -9.43 22.67 -0.88
C GLY A 282 -10.27 23.62 -0.01
N SER A 283 -11.34 23.16 0.65
CA SER A 283 -12.34 24.04 1.27
C SER A 283 -11.97 24.59 2.66
N GLN A 284 -12.72 25.62 3.11
CA GLN A 284 -12.59 26.15 4.46
C GLN A 284 -13.12 25.17 5.52
N GLU A 285 -14.16 24.42 5.20
CA GLU A 285 -14.71 23.36 6.04
C GLU A 285 -13.70 22.23 6.27
N VAL A 286 -12.88 21.88 5.27
CA VAL A 286 -11.74 20.97 5.45
C VAL A 286 -10.69 21.56 6.39
N ILE A 287 -10.36 22.85 6.26
CA ILE A 287 -9.45 23.54 7.18
C ILE A 287 -9.99 23.52 8.62
N ASP A 288 -11.29 23.66 8.83
CA ASP A 288 -11.90 23.61 10.16
C ASP A 288 -12.07 22.19 10.72
N ALA A 289 -12.27 21.19 9.86
CA ALA A 289 -12.18 19.76 10.22
C ALA A 289 -10.74 19.38 10.62
N LEU A 290 -9.72 19.92 9.96
CA LEU A 290 -8.31 19.74 10.31
C LEU A 290 -7.99 20.33 11.69
N LYS A 291 -8.45 21.57 11.99
CA LYS A 291 -8.33 22.17 13.33
C LYS A 291 -9.04 21.32 14.41
N LYS A 292 -10.21 20.76 14.08
CA LYS A 292 -11.01 19.89 14.97
C LYS A 292 -10.26 18.61 15.34
N VAL A 293 -9.63 17.91 14.39
CA VAL A 293 -8.85 16.69 14.70
C VAL A 293 -7.51 16.99 15.39
N ASP A 294 -6.85 18.10 15.05
CA ASP A 294 -5.64 18.55 15.76
C ASP A 294 -5.94 18.84 17.24
N LYS A 295 -7.07 19.53 17.53
CA LYS A 295 -7.55 19.76 18.90
C LYS A 295 -7.83 18.46 19.66
N ILE A 296 -8.41 17.44 19.03
CA ILE A 296 -8.66 16.13 19.66
C ILE A 296 -7.36 15.40 19.96
N LEU A 297 -6.37 15.47 19.06
CA LEU A 297 -5.01 14.98 19.34
C LEU A 297 -4.33 15.81 20.45
N GLY A 298 -4.58 17.11 20.54
CA GLY A 298 -4.16 17.95 21.67
C GLY A 298 -4.74 17.45 22.99
N MET A 299 -6.04 17.17 23.03
CA MET A 299 -6.71 16.59 24.21
C MET A 299 -6.19 15.19 24.57
N LEU A 300 -5.81 14.38 23.58
CA LEU A 300 -5.15 13.09 23.80
C LEU A 300 -3.76 13.28 24.42
N MET A 301 -2.93 14.18 23.88
CA MET A 301 -1.59 14.42 24.40
C MET A 301 -1.60 15.09 25.77
N ASP A 302 -2.49 16.06 26.02
CA ASP A 302 -2.70 16.65 27.35
C ASP A 302 -3.15 15.60 28.36
N GLY A 303 -4.15 14.77 28.04
CA GLY A 303 -4.67 13.74 28.94
C GLY A 303 -3.67 12.59 29.20
N LEU A 304 -2.81 12.27 28.23
CA LEU A 304 -1.65 11.39 28.43
C LEU A 304 -0.58 12.06 29.31
N THR A 305 -0.40 13.38 29.20
CA THR A 305 0.57 14.13 30.01
C THR A 305 0.11 14.26 31.46
N GLU A 306 -1.15 14.62 31.72
CA GLU A 306 -1.74 14.66 33.07
C GLU A 306 -1.65 13.31 33.82
N LYS A 307 -1.68 12.19 33.08
CA LYS A 307 -1.57 10.83 33.63
C LYS A 307 -0.13 10.30 33.76
N GLY A 308 0.88 11.03 33.27
CA GLY A 308 2.28 10.57 33.23
C GLY A 308 2.54 9.47 32.21
N LEU A 309 1.79 9.45 31.10
CA LEU A 309 1.79 8.39 30.09
C LEU A 309 2.37 8.79 28.73
N HIS A 310 2.55 10.09 28.46
CA HIS A 310 3.06 10.58 27.18
C HIS A 310 4.47 10.06 26.79
N HIS A 311 5.28 9.58 27.75
CA HIS A 311 6.55 8.87 27.49
C HIS A 311 6.45 7.33 27.62
N CYS A 312 5.29 6.81 28.01
CA CYS A 312 5.04 5.38 28.23
C CYS A 312 4.24 4.73 27.10
N VAL A 313 3.40 5.49 26.40
CA VAL A 313 2.53 5.00 25.32
C VAL A 313 3.25 5.05 23.98
N ASN A 314 3.14 3.98 23.20
CA ASN A 314 3.39 4.01 21.76
C ASN A 314 2.11 4.48 21.05
N LEU A 315 2.23 5.46 20.17
CA LEU A 315 1.14 6.10 19.46
C LEU A 315 1.45 6.05 17.96
N ILE A 316 0.57 5.45 17.17
CA ILE A 316 0.55 5.57 15.72
C ILE A 316 -0.64 6.45 15.35
N ILE A 317 -0.40 7.56 14.66
CA ILE A 317 -1.44 8.36 14.01
C ILE A 317 -1.30 8.15 12.51
N THR A 318 -2.38 7.79 11.85
CA THR A 318 -2.38 7.47 10.42
C THR A 318 -3.69 7.89 9.74
N SER A 319 -3.76 7.66 8.43
CA SER A 319 -5.00 7.69 7.67
C SER A 319 -5.02 6.52 6.69
N ASP A 320 -6.18 6.25 6.16
CA ASP A 320 -6.48 5.17 5.24
C ASP A 320 -6.31 5.57 3.77
N HIS A 321 -6.59 6.84 3.44
CA HIS A 321 -6.34 7.44 2.12
C HIS A 321 -6.29 8.97 2.19
N GLY A 322 -5.96 9.59 1.06
CA GLY A 322 -6.18 11.02 0.80
C GLY A 322 -7.55 11.34 0.17
N MET A 323 -7.62 12.47 -0.51
CA MET A 323 -8.84 13.06 -1.09
C MET A 323 -8.53 13.91 -2.33
N GLU A 324 -9.31 13.73 -3.40
CA GLU A 324 -9.22 14.38 -4.71
C GLU A 324 -10.47 15.24 -5.00
N GLU A 325 -10.33 16.28 -5.82
CA GLU A 325 -11.43 17.22 -6.14
C GLU A 325 -12.35 16.64 -7.24
N ALA A 326 -13.67 16.63 -7.00
CA ALA A 326 -14.67 16.12 -7.93
C ALA A 326 -15.25 17.25 -8.82
N THR A 327 -15.34 17.00 -10.13
CA THR A 327 -16.09 17.88 -11.06
C THR A 327 -16.94 17.07 -12.04
N CYS A 328 -18.07 17.63 -12.50
CA CYS A 328 -18.87 17.04 -13.58
C CYS A 328 -18.05 16.77 -14.84
N GLU A 329 -17.15 17.70 -15.18
CA GLU A 329 -16.28 17.65 -16.37
C GLU A 329 -15.32 16.47 -16.37
N LYS A 330 -15.03 15.88 -15.19
CA LYS A 330 -14.15 14.72 -15.02
C LYS A 330 -14.92 13.44 -14.66
N ALA A 331 -16.20 13.38 -15.00
CA ALA A 331 -16.98 12.15 -14.98
C ALA A 331 -17.05 11.53 -16.39
N ALA A 332 -16.69 10.26 -16.51
CA ALA A 332 -16.81 9.48 -17.74
C ALA A 332 -18.00 8.52 -17.66
N PHE A 333 -18.78 8.41 -18.73
CA PHE A 333 -20.02 7.62 -18.74
C PHE A 333 -19.90 6.47 -19.72
N VAL A 334 -20.10 5.24 -19.27
CA VAL A 334 -20.00 4.06 -20.15
C VAL A 334 -21.08 4.11 -21.26
N SER A 335 -22.24 4.71 -20.99
CA SER A 335 -23.31 4.95 -21.96
C SER A 335 -22.99 5.98 -23.05
N THR A 336 -21.80 6.58 -23.09
CA THR A 336 -21.33 7.40 -24.24
C THR A 336 -20.33 6.66 -25.12
N PHE A 337 -19.99 5.41 -24.80
CA PHE A 337 -19.06 4.57 -25.57
C PHE A 337 -19.71 3.27 -26.06
N GLN A 338 -20.83 2.86 -25.44
CA GLN A 338 -21.56 1.61 -25.68
C GLN A 338 -23.07 1.87 -25.67
N ASP A 339 -23.78 1.33 -26.66
CA ASP A 339 -25.21 1.61 -26.87
C ASP A 339 -26.12 0.72 -26.00
N ASN A 340 -25.95 -0.62 -26.05
CA ASN A 340 -26.66 -1.52 -25.12
C ASN A 340 -25.96 -1.55 -23.76
N THR A 341 -26.70 -1.16 -22.72
CA THR A 341 -26.23 -1.11 -21.33
C THR A 341 -27.14 -1.89 -20.36
N GLU A 342 -28.16 -2.63 -20.83
CA GLU A 342 -29.15 -3.30 -19.98
C GLU A 342 -28.61 -4.56 -19.27
N ASP A 343 -27.60 -5.21 -19.86
CA ASP A 343 -27.01 -6.44 -19.34
C ASP A 343 -26.01 -6.23 -18.18
N PHE A 344 -25.64 -4.98 -17.85
CA PHE A 344 -24.64 -4.69 -16.82
C PHE A 344 -24.85 -3.37 -16.06
N THR A 345 -24.17 -3.24 -14.93
CA THR A 345 -24.14 -2.06 -14.06
C THR A 345 -22.69 -1.64 -13.79
N ILE A 346 -22.48 -0.36 -13.47
CA ILE A 346 -21.16 0.16 -13.10
C ILE A 346 -21.13 0.49 -11.60
N ILE A 347 -20.20 -0.14 -10.86
CA ILE A 347 -19.83 0.32 -9.54
C ILE A 347 -19.05 1.62 -9.74
N GLN A 348 -19.71 2.76 -9.60
CA GLN A 348 -19.14 4.07 -9.93
C GLN A 348 -17.93 4.46 -9.07
N GLY A 349 -17.09 5.35 -9.60
CA GLY A 349 -15.94 5.95 -8.92
C GLY A 349 -14.66 5.92 -9.77
N PRO A 350 -13.49 6.17 -9.18
CA PRO A 350 -12.19 6.12 -9.89
C PRO A 350 -11.56 4.73 -9.97
N ALA A 351 -12.09 3.77 -9.22
CA ALA A 351 -11.79 2.33 -9.33
C ALA A 351 -13.07 1.59 -9.73
N ALA A 352 -13.67 2.05 -10.83
CA ALA A 352 -14.99 1.60 -11.26
C ALA A 352 -14.93 0.18 -11.82
N ARG A 353 -16.03 -0.56 -11.64
CA ARG A 353 -16.10 -1.99 -11.98
C ARG A 353 -17.40 -2.33 -12.67
N ILE A 354 -17.38 -3.36 -13.52
CA ILE A 354 -18.50 -3.78 -14.36
C ILE A 354 -19.11 -5.05 -13.79
N ARG A 355 -20.40 -5.03 -13.43
CA ARG A 355 -21.11 -6.22 -12.91
C ARG A 355 -22.35 -6.52 -13.75
N PRO A 356 -22.57 -7.75 -14.25
CA PRO A 356 -23.79 -8.10 -14.97
C PRO A 356 -25.04 -7.90 -14.11
N THR A 357 -26.18 -7.60 -14.73
CA THR A 357 -27.46 -7.40 -14.03
C THR A 357 -28.06 -8.71 -13.52
N ARG A 358 -27.89 -9.82 -14.26
CA ARG A 358 -28.40 -11.15 -13.90
C ARG A 358 -27.42 -11.88 -12.97
N LEU A 359 -27.71 -11.87 -11.67
CA LEU A 359 -26.88 -12.44 -10.62
C LEU A 359 -27.64 -13.54 -9.84
N PRO A 360 -27.00 -14.65 -9.46
CA PRO A 360 -25.58 -14.98 -9.67
C PRO A 360 -25.27 -15.45 -11.10
N ASP A 361 -26.27 -15.87 -11.87
CA ASP A 361 -26.16 -16.74 -13.04
C ASP A 361 -25.16 -16.27 -14.10
N SER A 362 -25.17 -14.97 -14.46
CA SER A 362 -24.27 -14.43 -15.48
C SER A 362 -22.91 -13.96 -14.94
N TYR A 363 -22.62 -14.09 -13.63
CA TYR A 363 -21.42 -13.47 -13.02
C TYR A 363 -20.10 -13.95 -13.63
N PHE A 364 -20.01 -15.23 -14.00
CA PHE A 364 -18.84 -15.82 -14.66
C PHE A 364 -19.00 -15.99 -16.18
N SER A 365 -20.22 -16.04 -16.70
CA SER A 365 -20.49 -16.29 -18.14
C SER A 365 -20.76 -15.02 -18.96
N PHE A 366 -20.70 -13.85 -18.34
CA PHE A 366 -20.83 -12.56 -19.03
C PHE A 366 -19.59 -12.27 -19.89
N ASP A 367 -19.79 -11.68 -21.07
CA ASP A 367 -18.71 -11.36 -22.01
C ASP A 367 -17.95 -10.09 -21.59
N TYR A 368 -17.13 -10.23 -20.54
CA TYR A 368 -16.22 -9.18 -20.10
C TYR A 368 -15.14 -8.89 -21.17
N GLU A 369 -14.72 -9.88 -21.96
CA GLU A 369 -13.68 -9.74 -22.97
C GLU A 369 -14.13 -8.87 -24.15
N GLY A 370 -15.29 -9.18 -24.73
CA GLY A 370 -15.92 -8.37 -25.77
C GLY A 370 -16.29 -6.98 -25.28
N LEU A 371 -16.82 -6.82 -24.06
CA LEU A 371 -17.14 -5.51 -23.52
C LEU A 371 -15.89 -4.65 -23.24
N VAL A 372 -14.85 -5.21 -22.60
CA VAL A 372 -13.57 -4.49 -22.38
C VAL A 372 -12.96 -4.08 -23.73
N LYS A 373 -12.94 -4.99 -24.71
CA LYS A 373 -12.46 -4.70 -26.07
C LYS A 373 -13.28 -3.62 -26.79
N ASN A 374 -14.60 -3.59 -26.60
CA ASN A 374 -15.49 -2.57 -27.19
C ASN A 374 -15.43 -1.22 -26.45
N LEU A 375 -15.01 -1.18 -25.18
CA LEU A 375 -14.79 0.07 -24.45
C LEU A 375 -13.37 0.65 -24.63
N SER A 376 -12.40 -0.18 -25.03
CA SER A 376 -11.04 0.29 -25.30
C SER A 376 -10.97 1.16 -26.55
N CYS A 377 -10.18 2.24 -26.46
CA CYS A 377 -9.76 3.06 -27.60
C CYS A 377 -10.90 3.72 -28.41
N ARG A 378 -12.04 3.98 -27.78
CA ARG A 378 -13.25 4.55 -28.44
C ARG A 378 -13.16 6.05 -28.67
N ALA A 379 -12.30 6.76 -27.93
CA ALA A 379 -12.02 8.18 -28.15
C ALA A 379 -10.52 8.51 -27.99
N PRO A 380 -9.97 9.48 -28.75
CA PRO A 380 -8.66 10.03 -28.47
C PRO A 380 -8.57 10.54 -27.02
N ASN A 381 -7.46 10.27 -26.34
CA ASN A 381 -7.22 10.67 -24.95
C ASN A 381 -8.26 10.19 -23.91
N GLN A 382 -9.03 9.13 -24.19
CA GLN A 382 -10.04 8.54 -23.31
C GLN A 382 -9.62 8.50 -21.82
N PRO A 383 -10.48 8.95 -20.88
CA PRO A 383 -10.12 9.06 -19.46
C PRO A 383 -10.23 7.74 -18.69
N MET A 384 -11.02 6.78 -19.18
CA MET A 384 -11.07 5.41 -18.69
C MET A 384 -10.18 4.50 -19.55
N ARG A 385 -9.38 3.65 -18.90
CA ARG A 385 -8.69 2.51 -19.52
C ARG A 385 -9.39 1.22 -19.03
N PRO A 386 -10.17 0.53 -19.87
CA PRO A 386 -10.79 -0.73 -19.52
C PRO A 386 -9.75 -1.84 -19.35
N PHE A 387 -9.99 -2.70 -18.37
CA PHE A 387 -9.16 -3.86 -18.05
C PHE A 387 -10.04 -5.08 -17.76
N LEU A 388 -9.49 -6.26 -18.05
CA LEU A 388 -9.81 -7.46 -17.28
C LEU A 388 -8.87 -7.46 -16.07
N LYS A 389 -9.35 -7.81 -14.88
CA LYS A 389 -8.59 -7.67 -13.62
C LYS A 389 -7.23 -8.39 -13.63
N GLU A 390 -7.15 -9.53 -14.33
CA GLU A 390 -5.93 -10.30 -14.55
C GLU A 390 -4.83 -9.53 -15.32
N HIS A 391 -5.19 -8.46 -16.05
CA HIS A 391 -4.29 -7.57 -16.78
C HIS A 391 -4.00 -6.23 -16.07
N LEU A 392 -4.49 -6.02 -14.84
CA LEU A 392 -4.14 -4.83 -14.06
C LEU A 392 -2.66 -4.85 -13.63
N PRO A 393 -2.00 -3.69 -13.46
CA PRO A 393 -0.64 -3.60 -12.91
C PRO A 393 -0.50 -4.41 -11.62
N LYS A 394 0.44 -5.37 -11.59
CA LYS A 394 0.57 -6.32 -10.48
C LYS A 394 0.84 -5.67 -9.12
N ARG A 395 1.43 -4.46 -9.09
CA ARG A 395 1.55 -3.60 -7.89
C ARG A 395 0.23 -3.27 -7.17
N PHE A 396 -0.92 -3.48 -7.81
CA PHE A 396 -2.23 -3.24 -7.17
C PHE A 396 -2.66 -4.38 -6.25
N HIS A 397 -2.23 -5.63 -6.47
CA HIS A 397 -2.69 -6.82 -5.73
C HIS A 397 -4.23 -6.84 -5.61
N PHE A 398 -4.88 -6.83 -6.78
CA PHE A 398 -6.32 -6.59 -6.95
C PHE A 398 -6.93 -7.41 -8.11
N ALA A 399 -6.68 -8.72 -8.13
CA ALA A 399 -7.26 -9.67 -9.08
C ALA A 399 -7.82 -10.94 -8.41
N ASN A 400 -7.08 -11.56 -7.48
CA ASN A 400 -7.37 -12.85 -6.86
C ASN A 400 -8.41 -12.77 -5.72
N ASN A 401 -9.57 -12.21 -6.03
CA ASN A 401 -10.77 -12.44 -5.23
C ASN A 401 -12.02 -12.46 -6.12
N LYS A 402 -12.92 -13.42 -5.84
CA LYS A 402 -14.25 -13.55 -6.48
C LYS A 402 -15.19 -12.36 -6.25
N ARG A 403 -14.87 -11.45 -5.32
CA ARG A 403 -15.60 -10.20 -5.05
C ARG A 403 -15.12 -9.03 -5.90
N ILE A 404 -13.98 -9.17 -6.58
CA ILE A 404 -13.49 -8.25 -7.60
C ILE A 404 -14.08 -8.72 -8.93
N GLU A 405 -15.01 -7.93 -9.47
CA GLU A 405 -15.57 -8.11 -10.80
C GLU A 405 -14.46 -8.24 -11.87
N ARG A 406 -14.65 -9.11 -12.86
CA ARG A 406 -13.61 -9.34 -13.90
C ARG A 406 -13.37 -8.10 -14.75
N GLY A 407 -14.40 -7.33 -15.09
CA GLY A 407 -14.29 -6.06 -15.81
C GLY A 407 -14.02 -4.88 -14.88
N HIS A 408 -12.91 -4.17 -15.11
CA HIS A 408 -12.47 -3.01 -14.32
C HIS A 408 -12.22 -1.80 -15.22
N LEU A 409 -12.44 -0.59 -14.68
CA LEU A 409 -12.24 0.69 -15.37
C LEU A 409 -11.24 1.53 -14.56
N TYR A 410 -9.99 1.52 -14.99
CA TYR A 410 -8.95 2.38 -14.43
C TYR A 410 -9.14 3.82 -14.92
N MET A 411 -9.09 4.81 -14.02
CA MET A 411 -9.29 6.22 -14.36
C MET A 411 -7.99 7.02 -14.28
N LYS A 412 -7.80 7.96 -15.23
CA LYS A 412 -6.78 9.02 -15.14
C LYS A 412 -6.97 9.84 -13.86
N GLN A 413 -5.90 10.45 -13.33
CA GLN A 413 -5.98 11.23 -12.10
C GLN A 413 -7.05 12.35 -12.19
N GLY A 414 -7.86 12.48 -11.15
CA GLY A 414 -8.97 13.42 -11.08
C GLY A 414 -10.23 12.98 -11.80
N TRP A 415 -10.26 11.81 -12.46
CA TRP A 415 -11.44 11.29 -13.14
C TRP A 415 -12.15 10.18 -12.37
N GLN A 416 -13.45 10.05 -12.62
CA GLN A 416 -14.31 8.95 -12.15
C GLN A 416 -15.12 8.39 -13.33
N ALA A 417 -15.56 7.14 -13.25
CA ALA A 417 -16.54 6.57 -14.18
C ALA A 417 -17.86 6.18 -13.48
N ALA A 418 -18.94 6.22 -14.24
CA ALA A 418 -20.26 5.69 -13.90
C ALA A 418 -20.92 5.13 -15.17
N LEU A 419 -22.09 4.49 -15.05
CA LEU A 419 -22.83 4.05 -16.24
C LEU A 419 -23.33 5.27 -17.04
N ASN A 420 -23.96 6.22 -16.35
CA ASN A 420 -24.50 7.46 -16.90
C ASN A 420 -24.47 8.61 -15.86
N GLN A 421 -24.83 9.82 -16.31
CA GLN A 421 -24.81 11.07 -15.52
C GLN A 421 -25.72 11.07 -14.27
N LYS A 422 -26.67 10.13 -14.12
CA LYS A 422 -27.54 10.02 -12.93
C LYS A 422 -26.97 9.12 -11.84
N GLU A 423 -25.96 8.31 -12.16
CA GLU A 423 -25.38 7.31 -11.25
C GLU A 423 -24.06 7.73 -10.61
N ILE A 424 -23.38 8.74 -11.17
CA ILE A 424 -22.19 9.34 -10.57
C ILE A 424 -22.58 10.05 -9.25
N LYS A 425 -21.93 9.69 -8.14
CA LYS A 425 -22.24 10.18 -6.79
C LYS A 425 -21.57 11.53 -6.50
N TYR A 426 -20.34 11.72 -6.94
CA TYR A 426 -19.53 12.90 -6.64
C TYR A 426 -19.26 13.69 -7.91
N CYS A 427 -20.07 14.72 -8.15
CA CYS A 427 -19.90 15.69 -9.25
C CYS A 427 -19.37 17.05 -8.78
N ALA A 428 -19.34 17.27 -7.46
CA ALA A 428 -18.75 18.39 -6.74
C ALA A 428 -18.30 17.88 -5.36
N GLY A 429 -17.45 18.63 -4.67
CA GLY A 429 -16.85 18.20 -3.42
C GLY A 429 -15.71 17.20 -3.65
N GLY A 430 -15.49 16.27 -2.74
CA GLY A 430 -14.34 15.36 -2.77
C GLY A 430 -14.66 13.94 -3.21
N PHE A 431 -13.68 13.25 -3.78
CA PHE A 431 -13.70 11.79 -3.97
C PHE A 431 -12.32 11.15 -3.74
N HIS A 432 -12.31 9.83 -3.59
CA HIS A 432 -11.13 9.00 -3.32
C HIS A 432 -11.37 7.60 -3.90
N GLY A 433 -10.40 6.69 -3.84
CA GLY A 433 -10.46 5.34 -4.42
C GLY A 433 -9.59 5.16 -5.66
N SER A 434 -8.94 6.22 -6.14
CA SER A 434 -8.07 6.23 -7.33
C SER A 434 -6.79 5.41 -7.12
N ASP A 435 -5.93 5.37 -8.15
CA ASP A 435 -4.60 4.74 -8.09
C ASP A 435 -3.85 5.13 -6.80
N ASN A 436 -3.31 4.12 -6.11
CA ASN A 436 -2.59 4.31 -4.85
C ASN A 436 -1.22 4.99 -5.00
N VAL A 437 -0.70 5.20 -6.21
CA VAL A 437 0.50 6.04 -6.42
C VAL A 437 0.18 7.53 -6.63
N PHE A 438 -1.08 7.92 -6.85
CA PHE A 438 -1.42 9.34 -7.04
C PHE A 438 -1.16 10.15 -5.77
N THR A 439 -0.48 11.31 -5.92
CA THR A 439 -0.12 12.24 -4.84
C THR A 439 -1.30 12.68 -3.97
N ASN A 440 -2.50 12.71 -4.54
CA ASN A 440 -3.70 13.16 -3.83
C ASN A 440 -4.38 12.04 -3.04
N MET A 441 -4.01 10.77 -3.26
CA MET A 441 -4.48 9.61 -2.49
C MET A 441 -3.53 9.20 -1.37
N GLN A 442 -2.33 9.79 -1.27
CA GLN A 442 -1.35 9.45 -0.23
C GLN A 442 -1.87 9.77 1.18
N ALA A 443 -1.61 8.86 2.12
CA ALA A 443 -2.03 8.90 3.50
C ALA A 443 -0.93 9.43 4.44
N ILE A 444 -1.27 9.71 5.71
CA ILE A 444 -0.32 10.12 6.75
C ILE A 444 0.15 8.93 7.59
N PHE A 445 1.36 9.05 8.16
CA PHE A 445 1.82 8.23 9.27
C PHE A 445 2.75 9.03 10.18
N MET A 446 2.52 8.97 11.48
CA MET A 446 3.39 9.47 12.55
C MET A 446 3.44 8.45 13.69
N GLY A 447 4.64 8.01 14.05
CA GLY A 447 4.93 7.20 15.24
C GLY A 447 5.54 8.05 16.36
N TYR A 448 4.99 7.99 17.56
CA TYR A 448 5.49 8.68 18.75
C TYR A 448 5.47 7.76 19.97
N GLY A 449 6.44 7.85 20.88
CA GLY A 449 6.48 7.05 22.10
C GLY A 449 7.86 6.48 22.44
N PRO A 450 7.95 5.50 23.36
CA PRO A 450 9.22 4.88 23.73
C PRO A 450 9.83 3.99 22.64
N GLY A 451 9.01 3.33 21.79
CA GLY A 451 9.49 2.42 20.75
C GLY A 451 9.99 3.11 19.47
N PHE A 452 9.51 4.32 19.17
CA PHE A 452 9.83 5.05 17.94
C PHE A 452 11.08 5.94 18.08
N LYS A 453 11.89 6.02 17.03
CA LYS A 453 12.96 7.03 16.95
C LYS A 453 12.38 8.44 16.98
N ASN A 454 13.16 9.39 17.48
CA ASN A 454 12.77 10.81 17.53
C ASN A 454 13.31 11.56 16.31
N HIS A 455 12.67 12.67 15.95
CA HIS A 455 13.08 13.59 14.88
C HIS A 455 13.40 12.89 13.53
N THR A 456 12.73 11.78 13.23
CA THR A 456 13.11 10.87 12.15
C THR A 456 12.13 10.98 10.97
N VAL A 457 12.62 11.34 9.79
CA VAL A 457 11.85 11.33 8.53
C VAL A 457 12.32 10.17 7.68
N VAL A 458 11.39 9.32 7.22
CA VAL A 458 11.68 8.11 6.42
C VAL A 458 11.08 8.18 5.01
N PRO A 459 11.53 7.34 4.05
CA PRO A 459 10.93 7.24 2.72
C PRO A 459 9.46 6.81 2.73
N THR A 460 8.81 6.87 1.56
CA THR A 460 7.46 6.33 1.37
C THR A 460 7.43 4.82 1.58
N PHE A 461 6.53 4.33 2.42
CA PHE A 461 6.25 2.90 2.64
C PHE A 461 4.74 2.62 2.58
N GLU A 462 4.34 1.35 2.55
CA GLU A 462 2.96 0.92 2.33
C GLU A 462 2.23 0.56 3.63
N ASN A 463 0.93 0.83 3.72
CA ASN A 463 0.18 0.69 4.97
C ASN A 463 0.02 -0.77 5.46
N ILE A 464 0.21 -1.77 4.60
CA ILE A 464 0.33 -3.19 4.97
C ILE A 464 1.50 -3.47 5.92
N GLU A 465 2.58 -2.67 5.85
CA GLU A 465 3.76 -2.85 6.70
C GLU A 465 3.48 -2.48 8.17
N LEU A 466 2.40 -1.73 8.44
CA LEU A 466 2.01 -1.33 9.80
C LEU A 466 1.63 -2.52 10.69
N TYR A 467 1.09 -3.61 10.14
CA TYR A 467 0.70 -4.78 10.94
C TYR A 467 1.89 -5.41 11.67
N ASN A 468 3.01 -5.61 10.95
CA ASN A 468 4.25 -6.13 11.53
C ASN A 468 4.82 -5.16 12.56
N LEU A 469 4.86 -3.85 12.24
CA LEU A 469 5.30 -2.79 13.16
C LEU A 469 4.46 -2.76 14.46
N MET A 470 3.14 -2.96 14.38
CA MET A 470 2.27 -3.03 15.56
C MET A 470 2.53 -4.28 16.40
N CYS A 471 2.79 -5.43 15.75
CA CYS A 471 3.18 -6.65 16.45
C CYS A 471 4.53 -6.49 17.18
N ASP A 472 5.51 -5.85 16.53
CA ASP A 472 6.82 -5.54 17.11
C ASP A 472 6.70 -4.60 18.33
N LEU A 473 5.91 -3.53 18.23
CA LEU A 473 5.68 -2.56 19.32
C LEU A 473 4.94 -3.16 20.53
N LEU A 474 4.10 -4.17 20.31
CA LEU A 474 3.45 -4.96 21.37
C LEU A 474 4.37 -6.09 21.88
N GLY A 475 5.43 -6.44 21.15
CA GLY A 475 6.28 -7.59 21.41
C GLY A 475 5.52 -8.91 21.34
N ILE A 476 4.80 -9.12 20.22
CA ILE A 476 4.04 -10.32 19.84
C ILE A 476 4.45 -10.77 18.44
N ARG A 477 4.20 -12.03 18.08
CA ARG A 477 4.46 -12.55 16.73
C ARG A 477 3.31 -12.17 15.78
N PRO A 478 3.58 -11.64 14.57
CA PRO A 478 2.56 -11.44 13.55
C PRO A 478 2.07 -12.78 12.99
N SER A 479 0.82 -12.82 12.53
CA SER A 479 0.31 -13.88 11.64
C SER A 479 0.75 -13.64 10.19
N PRO A 480 0.68 -14.65 9.30
CA PRO A 480 1.12 -14.51 7.91
C PRO A 480 0.38 -13.38 7.17
N ASN A 481 1.15 -12.47 6.56
CA ASN A 481 0.66 -11.24 5.93
C ASN A 481 1.52 -10.84 4.73
N ASN A 482 1.09 -9.83 3.95
CA ASN A 482 1.80 -9.36 2.76
C ASN A 482 2.90 -8.32 3.06
N GLY A 483 2.95 -7.77 4.29
CA GLY A 483 4.01 -6.87 4.74
C GLY A 483 5.34 -7.60 4.94
N THR A 484 6.45 -6.93 4.65
CA THR A 484 7.80 -7.49 4.72
C THR A 484 8.44 -7.23 6.09
N HIS A 485 8.19 -8.12 7.05
CA HIS A 485 8.66 -7.98 8.45
C HIS A 485 10.16 -7.63 8.52
N GLY A 486 10.49 -6.57 9.26
CA GLY A 486 11.83 -5.97 9.33
C GLY A 486 12.04 -4.74 8.42
N SER A 487 11.21 -4.53 7.39
CA SER A 487 11.28 -3.35 6.50
C SER A 487 11.28 -2.02 7.27
N LEU A 488 10.43 -1.93 8.30
CA LEU A 488 10.22 -0.74 9.14
C LEU A 488 11.12 -0.69 10.39
N ASN A 489 12.11 -1.59 10.54
CA ASN A 489 13.07 -1.54 11.66
C ASN A 489 13.75 -0.18 11.80
N HIS A 490 13.93 0.53 10.69
CA HIS A 490 14.52 1.86 10.66
C HIS A 490 13.69 2.95 11.38
N LEU A 491 12.40 2.71 11.69
CA LEU A 491 11.54 3.57 12.53
C LEU A 491 11.69 3.30 14.04
N LEU A 492 12.17 2.12 14.44
CA LEU A 492 12.21 1.67 15.84
C LEU A 492 13.54 2.03 16.51
N ARG A 493 13.52 2.35 17.82
CA ARG A 493 14.76 2.52 18.61
C ARG A 493 15.48 1.20 18.81
N ASP A 494 14.72 0.20 19.25
CA ASP A 494 15.18 -1.12 19.62
C ASP A 494 14.36 -2.17 18.83
N PRO A 495 14.75 -2.51 17.58
CA PRO A 495 14.03 -3.49 16.76
C PRO A 495 14.01 -4.88 17.42
N VAL A 496 12.82 -5.47 17.56
CA VAL A 496 12.64 -6.79 18.21
C VAL A 496 12.76 -7.97 17.25
N PHE A 497 12.60 -7.72 15.95
CA PHE A 497 12.82 -8.69 14.88
C PHE A 497 14.05 -8.29 14.06
N LEU A 498 15.02 -9.20 13.94
CA LEU A 498 16.19 -9.04 13.09
C LEU A 498 15.99 -9.89 11.83
N PRO A 499 15.77 -9.28 10.66
CA PRO A 499 15.52 -10.02 9.43
C PRO A 499 16.78 -10.77 8.96
N VAL A 500 16.57 -11.87 8.25
CA VAL A 500 17.62 -12.62 7.54
C VAL A 500 17.23 -12.80 6.09
N HIS A 501 18.21 -12.96 5.21
CA HIS A 501 17.94 -13.34 3.82
C HIS A 501 17.26 -14.73 3.77
N PRO A 502 16.28 -14.95 2.86
CA PRO A 502 15.71 -16.27 2.66
C PRO A 502 16.77 -17.22 2.09
N ALA A 503 16.89 -18.42 2.65
CA ALA A 503 17.81 -19.43 2.13
C ALA A 503 17.38 -19.87 0.72
N ALA A 504 18.36 -20.14 -0.15
CA ALA A 504 18.09 -20.85 -1.40
C ALA A 504 17.52 -22.24 -1.10
N LEU A 505 16.45 -22.61 -1.81
CA LEU A 505 15.84 -23.95 -1.75
C LEU A 505 16.21 -24.81 -2.98
N SER A 506 16.72 -24.18 -4.04
CA SER A 506 17.35 -24.84 -5.18
C SER A 506 18.73 -24.21 -5.45
N TYR A 507 19.70 -25.03 -5.82
CA TYR A 507 21.09 -24.63 -6.10
C TYR A 507 21.46 -24.85 -7.58
N ASP A 508 22.40 -24.08 -8.10
CA ASP A 508 22.84 -24.25 -9.48
C ASP A 508 23.66 -25.54 -9.65
N THR A 509 23.44 -26.20 -10.78
CA THR A 509 24.19 -27.39 -11.20
C THR A 509 24.97 -27.07 -12.48
N PRO A 510 26.11 -27.74 -12.77
CA PRO A 510 26.89 -27.41 -13.96
C PRO A 510 26.09 -27.54 -15.27
N CYS A 511 26.30 -26.59 -16.18
CA CYS A 511 25.99 -26.72 -17.60
C CYS A 511 27.32 -26.65 -18.36
N GLU A 512 27.80 -27.81 -18.79
CA GLU A 512 29.10 -28.00 -19.42
C GLU A 512 28.94 -28.74 -20.74
N ALA A 513 29.71 -28.32 -21.75
CA ALA A 513 29.71 -28.93 -23.07
C ALA A 513 30.89 -29.90 -23.20
N SER A 514 30.65 -31.09 -23.74
CA SER A 514 31.72 -32.03 -24.12
C SER A 514 32.31 -31.77 -25.51
N SER A 515 31.66 -30.93 -26.32
CA SER A 515 32.02 -30.62 -27.71
C SER A 515 31.65 -29.18 -28.08
N PRO A 516 32.48 -28.46 -28.87
CA PRO A 516 32.10 -27.15 -29.43
C PRO A 516 31.14 -27.26 -30.62
N ARG A 517 31.00 -28.45 -31.22
CA ARG A 517 29.96 -28.76 -32.21
C ARG A 517 28.70 -29.22 -31.48
N PRO A 518 27.52 -28.62 -31.73
CA PRO A 518 26.27 -29.07 -31.13
C PRO A 518 25.92 -30.52 -31.53
N THR A 519 25.19 -31.21 -30.67
CA THR A 519 24.68 -32.57 -30.92
C THR A 519 23.37 -32.58 -31.72
N ASP A 520 22.62 -31.48 -31.65
CA ASP A 520 21.43 -31.16 -32.44
C ASP A 520 21.46 -29.66 -32.75
N ASP A 521 21.20 -29.28 -34.00
CA ASP A 521 21.12 -27.86 -34.41
C ASP A 521 19.81 -27.19 -33.93
N LEU A 522 18.92 -27.93 -33.24
CA LEU A 522 17.63 -27.51 -32.66
C LEU A 522 16.64 -26.94 -33.70
N GLN A 523 16.85 -27.30 -34.96
CA GLN A 523 16.19 -26.71 -36.14
C GLN A 523 16.33 -25.17 -36.22
N CYS A 524 17.31 -24.62 -35.52
CA CYS A 524 17.75 -23.24 -35.61
C CYS A 524 18.67 -23.07 -36.83
N SER A 525 18.81 -21.83 -37.31
CA SER A 525 19.60 -21.54 -38.50
C SER A 525 20.08 -20.10 -38.48
N CYS A 526 21.39 -19.90 -38.68
CA CYS A 526 21.96 -18.59 -38.92
C CYS A 526 22.59 -18.53 -40.33
N PRO A 527 21.86 -18.07 -41.36
CA PRO A 527 22.34 -18.10 -42.76
C PRO A 527 23.63 -17.32 -43.03
N SER A 528 24.01 -16.40 -42.13
CA SER A 528 25.25 -15.62 -42.20
C SER A 528 26.48 -16.31 -41.60
N GLN A 529 26.32 -17.51 -41.00
CA GLN A 529 27.40 -18.28 -40.39
C GLN A 529 27.51 -19.68 -41.01
N THR A 530 28.73 -20.24 -40.98
CA THR A 530 28.99 -21.63 -41.34
C THR A 530 29.13 -22.47 -40.07
N ARG A 531 28.82 -23.77 -40.14
CA ARG A 531 28.96 -24.70 -39.01
C ARG A 531 30.36 -24.70 -38.36
N ASP A 532 31.41 -24.40 -39.12
CA ASP A 532 32.77 -24.35 -38.58
C ASP A 532 33.06 -23.01 -37.88
N ARG A 533 32.46 -21.90 -38.33
CA ARG A 533 32.43 -20.65 -37.55
C ARG A 533 31.65 -20.83 -36.25
N GLU A 534 30.50 -21.49 -36.26
CA GLU A 534 29.73 -21.78 -35.04
C GLU A 534 30.56 -22.60 -34.05
N VAL A 535 31.33 -23.58 -34.52
CA VAL A 535 32.30 -24.33 -33.70
C VAL A 535 33.38 -23.42 -33.12
N ASP A 536 33.97 -22.52 -33.92
CA ASP A 536 34.97 -21.55 -33.43
C ASP A 536 34.38 -20.58 -32.39
N MET A 537 33.14 -20.12 -32.60
CA MET A 537 32.37 -19.24 -31.70
C MET A 537 31.90 -19.95 -30.42
N ASN A 538 31.81 -21.29 -30.42
CA ASN A 538 31.41 -22.07 -29.26
C ASN A 538 32.60 -22.43 -28.34
N ARG A 539 33.84 -22.53 -28.86
CA ARG A 539 35.01 -22.87 -28.03
C ARG A 539 35.19 -21.94 -26.80
N PRO A 540 35.09 -20.60 -26.91
CA PRO A 540 35.25 -19.70 -25.75
C PRO A 540 34.25 -19.97 -24.63
N LEU A 541 33.00 -20.33 -24.97
CA LEU A 541 31.93 -20.63 -24.01
C LEU A 541 32.25 -21.87 -23.14
N MET A 542 33.05 -22.79 -23.67
CA MET A 542 33.52 -23.99 -22.96
C MET A 542 34.71 -23.67 -22.04
N THR A 543 35.67 -22.89 -22.54
CA THR A 543 36.98 -22.69 -21.90
C THR A 543 37.05 -21.49 -20.94
N VAL A 544 35.91 -21.00 -20.44
CA VAL A 544 35.86 -19.87 -19.51
C VAL A 544 36.54 -20.24 -18.18
N ASN A 545 37.71 -19.64 -17.93
CA ASN A 545 38.51 -19.86 -16.73
C ASN A 545 37.87 -19.23 -15.47
N SER A 546 38.37 -19.62 -14.29
CA SER A 546 37.85 -19.15 -13.00
C SER A 546 38.02 -17.64 -12.76
N THR A 547 39.10 -17.02 -13.23
CA THR A 547 39.36 -15.58 -13.10
C THR A 547 38.32 -14.75 -13.84
N ASP A 548 38.00 -15.11 -15.08
CA ASP A 548 36.97 -14.42 -15.86
C ASP A 548 35.56 -14.68 -15.32
N ARG A 549 35.25 -15.89 -14.84
CA ARG A 549 33.98 -16.16 -14.12
C ARG A 549 33.80 -15.27 -12.90
N VAL A 550 34.87 -15.00 -12.13
CA VAL A 550 34.85 -14.08 -10.98
C VAL A 550 34.73 -12.62 -11.44
N ARG A 551 35.44 -12.23 -12.50
CA ARG A 551 35.37 -10.87 -13.09
C ARG A 551 33.96 -10.54 -13.59
N TRP A 552 33.35 -11.42 -14.37
CA TRP A 552 32.00 -11.22 -14.92
C TRP A 552 30.92 -11.28 -13.82
N ARG A 553 31.07 -12.14 -12.80
CA ARG A 553 30.20 -12.09 -11.60
C ARG A 553 30.29 -10.75 -10.88
N ARG A 554 31.49 -10.18 -10.69
CA ARG A 554 31.63 -8.84 -10.08
C ARG A 554 31.03 -7.71 -10.92
N LEU A 555 31.02 -7.85 -12.25
CA LEU A 555 30.46 -6.84 -13.16
C LEU A 555 28.92 -6.92 -13.27
N HIS A 556 28.36 -8.13 -13.40
CA HIS A 556 26.95 -8.35 -13.74
C HIS A 556 26.08 -8.81 -12.56
N HIS A 557 26.68 -9.35 -11.49
CA HIS A 557 26.06 -9.57 -10.18
C HIS A 557 26.71 -8.69 -9.09
N PRO A 558 26.80 -7.35 -9.25
CA PRO A 558 27.49 -6.46 -8.31
C PRO A 558 26.80 -6.32 -6.93
N PHE A 559 25.66 -6.99 -6.75
CA PHE A 559 24.85 -7.05 -5.53
C PHE A 559 24.54 -8.50 -5.12
N GLY A 560 25.31 -9.47 -5.65
CA GLY A 560 25.14 -10.89 -5.43
C GLY A 560 24.28 -11.60 -6.49
N THR A 561 24.43 -12.92 -6.55
CA THR A 561 23.69 -13.78 -7.50
C THR A 561 22.27 -14.00 -6.99
N PRO A 562 21.22 -13.93 -7.83
CA PRO A 562 19.86 -14.21 -7.40
C PRO A 562 19.72 -15.63 -6.84
N GLN A 563 19.18 -15.74 -5.62
CA GLN A 563 18.92 -17.03 -4.98
C GLN A 563 17.57 -17.58 -5.45
N VAL A 564 17.48 -18.88 -5.74
CA VAL A 564 16.21 -19.53 -6.08
C VAL A 564 15.56 -20.03 -4.78
N VAL A 565 14.47 -19.37 -4.38
CA VAL A 565 13.75 -19.65 -3.12
C VAL A 565 12.53 -20.56 -3.33
N GLN A 566 12.42 -21.18 -4.50
CA GLN A 566 11.54 -22.32 -4.77
C GLN A 566 12.30 -23.64 -4.55
N PRO A 567 11.66 -24.69 -4.01
CA PRO A 567 12.21 -26.04 -4.01
C PRO A 567 12.18 -26.65 -5.42
N ASP A 568 12.98 -27.70 -5.63
CA ASP A 568 12.91 -28.60 -6.78
C ASP A 568 13.06 -27.97 -8.19
N VAL A 569 13.75 -26.83 -8.31
CA VAL A 569 14.04 -26.16 -9.60
C VAL A 569 15.39 -26.59 -10.14
N SER A 570 15.41 -27.20 -11.34
CA SER A 570 16.65 -27.59 -12.03
C SER A 570 17.18 -26.43 -12.87
N PHE A 571 18.23 -25.78 -12.41
CA PHE A 571 18.88 -24.69 -13.15
C PHE A 571 20.41 -24.75 -13.14
N CYS A 572 21.02 -23.93 -14.00
CA CYS A 572 22.46 -23.75 -14.10
C CYS A 572 22.85 -22.29 -14.37
N LEU A 573 24.05 -21.89 -13.95
CA LEU A 573 24.60 -20.56 -14.22
C LEU A 573 25.44 -20.57 -15.50
N LEU A 574 24.95 -19.88 -16.53
CA LEU A 574 25.67 -19.67 -17.79
C LEU A 574 26.44 -18.35 -17.73
N HIS A 575 27.66 -18.38 -18.26
CA HIS A 575 28.63 -17.28 -18.20
C HIS A 575 28.98 -16.77 -19.60
N HIS A 576 28.94 -15.44 -19.77
CA HIS A 576 29.40 -14.69 -20.95
C HIS A 576 30.06 -13.40 -20.46
N SER A 577 30.80 -12.70 -21.33
CA SER A 577 31.55 -11.49 -20.94
C SER A 577 30.70 -10.23 -20.77
N ASP A 578 29.52 -10.17 -21.38
CA ASP A 578 28.58 -9.04 -21.26
C ASP A 578 27.33 -9.37 -20.41
N TYR A 579 27.03 -10.65 -20.16
CA TYR A 579 25.89 -11.06 -19.35
C TYR A 579 26.05 -12.44 -18.68
N LEU A 580 25.33 -12.64 -17.58
CA LEU A 580 25.14 -13.93 -16.91
C LEU A 580 23.66 -14.33 -16.99
N SER A 581 23.35 -15.62 -16.90
CA SER A 581 21.97 -16.11 -16.82
C SER A 581 21.80 -17.34 -15.93
N GLY A 582 20.64 -17.44 -15.30
CA GLY A 582 20.19 -18.63 -14.57
C GLY A 582 19.21 -19.41 -15.43
N TYR A 583 19.68 -20.43 -16.16
CA TYR A 583 18.88 -21.17 -17.13
C TYR A 583 18.13 -22.33 -16.47
N SER A 584 16.79 -22.34 -16.51
CA SER A 584 15.98 -23.46 -16.01
C SER A 584 15.82 -24.53 -17.09
N ARG A 585 16.17 -25.76 -16.73
CA ARG A 585 15.95 -26.96 -17.55
C ARG A 585 14.49 -27.39 -17.55
N ASP A 586 13.71 -27.01 -16.54
CA ASP A 586 12.29 -27.35 -16.39
C ASP A 586 11.39 -26.44 -17.24
N ARG A 587 11.73 -25.15 -17.33
CA ARG A 587 11.00 -24.15 -18.14
C ARG A 587 11.62 -23.89 -19.52
N LEU A 588 12.72 -24.58 -19.85
CA LEU A 588 13.47 -24.48 -21.12
C LEU A 588 13.89 -23.04 -21.49
N GLN A 589 14.08 -22.16 -20.49
CA GLN A 589 14.40 -20.74 -20.68
C GLN A 589 15.06 -20.17 -19.40
N PRO A 590 15.70 -18.99 -19.46
CA PRO A 590 16.19 -18.31 -18.27
C PRO A 590 15.07 -18.04 -17.24
N LEU A 591 15.38 -18.26 -15.96
CA LEU A 591 14.66 -17.66 -14.83
C LEU A 591 14.96 -16.16 -14.76
N TRP A 592 16.22 -15.81 -15.03
CA TRP A 592 16.70 -14.44 -15.10
C TRP A 592 17.95 -14.35 -15.99
N VAL A 593 18.17 -13.16 -16.53
CA VAL A 593 19.38 -12.70 -17.23
C VAL A 593 19.84 -11.41 -16.58
N SER A 594 21.15 -11.23 -16.36
CA SER A 594 21.70 -10.04 -15.70
C SER A 594 22.95 -9.53 -16.41
N TYR A 595 23.02 -8.22 -16.61
CA TYR A 595 24.08 -7.52 -17.32
C TYR A 595 24.25 -6.09 -16.79
N THR A 596 25.35 -5.43 -17.16
CA THR A 596 25.65 -4.07 -16.65
C THR A 596 26.08 -3.19 -17.81
N ILE A 597 25.20 -2.26 -18.17
CA ILE A 597 25.43 -1.30 -19.24
C ILE A 597 26.23 -0.14 -18.64
N PRO A 598 27.42 0.21 -19.17
CA PRO A 598 28.08 1.49 -18.86
C PRO A 598 27.26 2.65 -19.43
N SER A 599 27.68 3.88 -19.16
CA SER A 599 27.05 5.06 -19.75
C SER A 599 27.19 5.06 -21.28
N VAL A 600 26.07 4.85 -21.99
CA VAL A 600 26.00 4.85 -23.47
C VAL A 600 24.86 5.75 -23.94
N THR A 601 25.08 6.50 -25.02
CA THR A 601 24.12 7.48 -25.56
C THR A 601 23.24 6.90 -26.67
N THR A 602 23.77 5.99 -27.48
CA THR A 602 23.05 5.22 -28.50
C THR A 602 23.68 3.84 -28.67
N VAL A 603 22.89 2.89 -29.19
CA VAL A 603 23.36 1.61 -29.74
C VAL A 603 23.28 1.67 -31.28
N GLN A 604 23.98 0.77 -31.98
CA GLN A 604 23.81 0.65 -33.44
C GLN A 604 22.61 -0.27 -33.75
N PRO A 605 21.60 0.20 -34.50
CA PRO A 605 20.53 -0.68 -34.97
C PRO A 605 21.09 -1.66 -36.01
N LEU A 606 20.57 -2.90 -35.99
CA LEU A 606 20.97 -3.98 -36.89
C LEU A 606 19.73 -4.56 -37.58
N SER A 607 19.94 -5.27 -38.69
CA SER A 607 18.83 -5.72 -39.53
C SER A 607 18.08 -6.93 -38.91
N PRO A 608 16.76 -7.09 -39.15
CA PRO A 608 15.95 -8.14 -38.51
C PRO A 608 16.45 -9.57 -38.76
N GLU A 609 17.18 -9.81 -39.85
CA GLU A 609 17.78 -11.11 -40.18
C GLU A 609 18.86 -11.53 -39.17
N MET A 610 19.51 -10.58 -38.49
CA MET A 610 20.46 -10.86 -37.41
C MET A 610 19.79 -11.20 -36.08
N GLU A 611 18.57 -10.70 -35.80
CA GLU A 611 17.77 -11.18 -34.66
C GLU A 611 17.16 -12.57 -34.92
N ALA A 612 16.88 -12.90 -36.18
CA ALA A 612 16.37 -14.23 -36.56
C ALA A 612 17.47 -15.31 -36.54
N CYS A 613 18.74 -14.91 -36.63
CA CYS A 613 19.91 -15.79 -36.43
C CYS A 613 20.04 -16.18 -34.95
N VAL A 614 19.80 -17.45 -34.63
CA VAL A 614 20.12 -18.05 -33.32
C VAL A 614 20.80 -19.41 -33.53
N ARG A 615 21.77 -19.77 -32.69
CA ARG A 615 22.42 -21.08 -32.66
C ARG A 615 22.17 -21.82 -31.35
N ALA A 616 22.30 -23.15 -31.36
CA ALA A 616 22.22 -23.98 -30.16
C ALA A 616 23.34 -23.67 -29.17
N ASP A 617 23.02 -23.49 -27.88
CA ASP A 617 24.01 -23.42 -26.81
C ASP A 617 24.51 -24.82 -26.45
N VAL A 618 25.76 -25.13 -26.82
CA VAL A 618 26.39 -26.44 -26.57
C VAL A 618 26.48 -26.86 -25.11
N ARG A 619 26.30 -25.93 -24.15
CA ARG A 619 26.32 -26.19 -22.70
C ARG A 619 24.96 -26.65 -22.16
N VAL A 620 23.89 -26.51 -22.94
CA VAL A 620 22.53 -26.91 -22.58
C VAL A 620 22.15 -28.16 -23.38
N PRO A 621 21.72 -29.26 -22.74
CA PRO A 621 21.24 -30.44 -23.47
C PRO A 621 20.09 -30.12 -24.42
N ALA A 622 20.08 -30.75 -25.60
CA ALA A 622 19.02 -30.54 -26.60
C ALA A 622 17.62 -30.87 -26.08
N ALA A 623 17.50 -31.93 -25.25
CA ALA A 623 16.25 -32.30 -24.57
C ALA A 623 15.77 -31.27 -23.54
N THR A 624 16.63 -30.35 -23.10
CA THR A 624 16.30 -29.23 -22.20
C THR A 624 16.50 -27.88 -22.88
N SER A 625 16.31 -27.81 -24.20
CA SER A 625 16.45 -26.61 -25.04
C SER A 625 15.19 -26.30 -25.85
N GLN A 626 15.07 -25.07 -26.37
CA GLN A 626 13.99 -24.69 -27.28
C GLN A 626 14.32 -25.06 -28.73
N LEU A 627 13.32 -25.53 -29.48
CA LEU A 627 13.42 -25.77 -30.91
C LEU A 627 12.94 -24.54 -31.69
N CYS A 628 13.79 -23.97 -32.55
CA CYS A 628 13.47 -22.73 -33.28
C CYS A 628 12.28 -22.86 -34.25
N VAL A 629 11.98 -24.08 -34.72
CA VAL A 629 10.80 -24.36 -35.57
C VAL A 629 9.46 -23.95 -34.95
N ARG A 630 9.38 -23.81 -33.61
CA ARG A 630 8.19 -23.33 -32.90
C ARG A 630 7.80 -21.88 -33.26
N TYR A 631 8.79 -21.08 -33.64
CA TYR A 631 8.68 -19.65 -33.89
C TYR A 631 8.81 -19.29 -35.39
N ARG A 632 9.33 -20.21 -36.20
CA ARG A 632 9.36 -20.09 -37.66
C ARG A 632 7.94 -20.18 -38.22
N ASP A 633 7.62 -19.29 -39.16
CA ASP A 633 6.33 -19.19 -39.86
C ASP A 633 5.09 -19.06 -38.94
N ASN A 634 5.28 -18.64 -37.68
CA ASN A 634 4.24 -18.54 -36.67
C ASN A 634 3.80 -17.07 -36.48
N SER A 635 2.58 -16.73 -36.91
CA SER A 635 2.02 -15.38 -36.81
C SER A 635 1.71 -14.93 -35.38
N ASN A 636 1.56 -15.88 -34.44
CA ASN A 636 0.99 -15.63 -33.12
C ASN A 636 2.05 -15.66 -32.01
N LEU A 637 3.18 -16.33 -32.22
CA LEU A 637 4.24 -16.47 -31.22
C LEU A 637 5.62 -16.49 -31.89
N THR A 638 6.49 -15.58 -31.49
CA THR A 638 7.90 -15.51 -31.86
C THR A 638 8.78 -15.70 -30.60
N PHE A 639 10.05 -15.32 -30.66
CA PHE A 639 10.94 -15.24 -29.50
C PHE A 639 11.60 -13.87 -29.38
N GLY A 640 11.91 -13.47 -28.15
CA GLY A 640 12.83 -12.38 -27.84
C GLY A 640 14.09 -12.89 -27.15
N LEU A 641 15.11 -12.03 -27.10
CA LEU A 641 16.37 -12.27 -26.40
C LEU A 641 16.36 -11.44 -25.10
N LEU A 642 16.78 -12.03 -23.98
CA LEU A 642 16.72 -11.36 -22.67
C LEU A 642 17.96 -10.49 -22.37
N HIS A 643 19.13 -10.86 -22.91
CA HIS A 643 20.21 -9.94 -23.24
C HIS A 643 20.19 -9.66 -24.74
N SER A 644 20.25 -8.39 -25.17
CA SER A 644 20.24 -8.06 -26.59
C SER A 644 21.64 -7.86 -27.17
N LEU A 645 21.80 -8.27 -28.43
CA LEU A 645 22.99 -8.04 -29.25
C LEU A 645 23.38 -6.56 -29.32
N TYR A 646 22.42 -5.62 -29.24
CA TYR A 646 22.66 -4.16 -29.20
C TYR A 646 23.48 -3.69 -27.98
N LEU A 647 23.51 -4.49 -26.91
CA LEU A 647 24.18 -4.17 -25.64
C LEU A 647 25.47 -4.96 -25.42
N SER A 648 25.95 -5.65 -26.46
CA SER A 648 27.24 -6.36 -26.42
C SER A 648 28.39 -5.35 -26.59
N ILE A 649 29.26 -5.25 -25.58
CA ILE A 649 30.22 -4.14 -25.42
C ILE A 649 31.65 -4.64 -25.26
N THR A 650 31.84 -5.79 -24.61
CA THR A 650 33.16 -6.41 -24.38
C THR A 650 33.27 -7.82 -24.96
N GLY A 651 32.14 -8.48 -25.22
CA GLY A 651 32.04 -9.79 -25.83
C GLY A 651 31.73 -9.78 -27.32
N PRO A 652 31.77 -10.96 -27.97
CA PRO A 652 31.24 -11.12 -29.30
C PRO A 652 29.70 -11.07 -29.24
N TRP A 653 29.09 -10.17 -30.02
CA TRP A 653 27.63 -9.97 -30.10
C TRP A 653 26.84 -11.27 -30.34
N SER A 654 27.47 -12.25 -30.99
CA SER A 654 26.92 -13.58 -31.22
C SER A 654 26.56 -14.34 -29.95
N ASP A 655 27.14 -14.04 -28.78
CA ASP A 655 26.81 -14.77 -27.55
C ASP A 655 25.46 -14.35 -26.96
N SER A 656 24.85 -13.30 -27.49
CA SER A 656 23.42 -13.02 -27.32
C SER A 656 22.53 -13.94 -28.18
N LEU A 657 23.07 -14.51 -29.27
CA LEU A 657 22.35 -15.31 -30.26
C LEU A 657 22.39 -16.82 -29.94
N LEU A 658 22.07 -17.15 -28.68
CA LEU A 658 22.06 -18.52 -28.15
C LEU A 658 20.63 -18.94 -27.77
N THR A 659 20.29 -20.22 -28.00
CA THR A 659 18.99 -20.78 -27.57
C THR A 659 18.75 -20.67 -26.05
N SER A 660 19.83 -20.58 -25.26
CA SER A 660 19.79 -20.36 -23.82
C SER A 660 19.44 -18.93 -23.39
N ASN A 661 19.34 -17.98 -24.32
CA ASN A 661 18.94 -16.58 -24.09
C ASN A 661 17.53 -16.25 -24.63
N MET A 662 16.85 -17.22 -25.27
CA MET A 662 15.52 -17.05 -25.83
C MET A 662 14.41 -17.13 -24.77
N ALA A 663 13.40 -16.28 -24.89
CA ALA A 663 12.10 -16.44 -24.24
C ALA A 663 10.95 -16.34 -25.26
N PRO A 664 9.85 -17.10 -25.12
CA PRO A 664 8.70 -17.01 -26.02
C PRO A 664 8.04 -15.62 -25.90
N MET A 665 7.82 -14.94 -27.03
CA MET A 665 7.22 -13.59 -27.05
C MET A 665 6.12 -13.44 -28.11
N PHE A 666 5.05 -12.71 -27.78
CA PHE A 666 4.10 -12.22 -28.76
C PHE A 666 4.78 -11.19 -29.69
N PRO A 667 4.50 -11.18 -31.00
CA PRO A 667 5.13 -10.22 -31.93
C PRO A 667 4.93 -8.75 -31.55
N ALA A 668 3.76 -8.38 -31.01
CA ALA A 668 3.51 -7.02 -30.51
C ALA A 668 4.39 -6.67 -29.31
N PHE A 669 4.48 -7.55 -28.31
CA PHE A 669 5.37 -7.35 -27.16
C PHE A 669 6.86 -7.32 -27.57
N LYS A 670 7.27 -8.09 -28.58
CA LYS A 670 8.65 -8.05 -29.08
C LYS A 670 9.07 -6.65 -29.54
N VAL A 671 8.20 -5.91 -30.24
CA VAL A 671 8.50 -4.52 -30.65
C VAL A 671 8.79 -3.62 -29.44
N VAL A 672 7.98 -3.76 -28.38
CA VAL A 672 8.14 -3.03 -27.12
C VAL A 672 9.44 -3.43 -26.40
N TRP A 673 9.77 -4.73 -26.42
CA TRP A 673 10.98 -5.28 -25.83
C TRP A 673 12.25 -4.81 -26.56
N THR A 674 12.25 -4.78 -27.89
CA THR A 674 13.33 -4.23 -28.70
C THR A 674 13.51 -2.73 -28.42
N HIS A 675 12.44 -1.93 -28.42
CA HIS A 675 12.51 -0.50 -28.09
C HIS A 675 13.04 -0.22 -26.67
N LEU A 676 12.67 -1.05 -25.69
CA LEU A 676 13.25 -0.99 -24.35
C LEU A 676 14.79 -1.17 -24.40
N HIS A 677 15.30 -2.14 -25.16
CA HIS A 677 16.74 -2.41 -25.27
C HIS A 677 17.51 -1.38 -26.11
N GLU A 678 16.89 -0.85 -27.18
CA GLU A 678 17.53 0.10 -28.10
C GLU A 678 17.52 1.55 -27.61
N VAL A 679 16.47 1.96 -26.89
CA VAL A 679 16.24 3.38 -26.56
C VAL A 679 16.23 3.62 -25.05
N LEU A 680 15.42 2.85 -24.31
CA LEU A 680 15.16 3.15 -22.90
C LEU A 680 16.29 2.66 -21.97
N LEU A 681 16.90 1.50 -22.24
CA LEU A 681 18.03 1.01 -21.46
C LEU A 681 19.29 1.89 -21.62
N PRO A 682 19.68 2.35 -22.83
CA PRO A 682 20.70 3.40 -23.00
C PRO A 682 20.35 4.69 -22.25
N LYS A 683 19.10 5.17 -22.33
CA LYS A 683 18.63 6.33 -21.56
C LYS A 683 18.81 6.14 -20.06
N TYR A 684 18.44 4.97 -19.52
CA TYR A 684 18.61 4.64 -18.10
C TYR A 684 20.05 4.33 -17.67
N SER A 685 20.98 4.14 -18.62
CA SER A 685 22.41 4.05 -18.33
C SER A 685 23.06 5.41 -18.00
N GLN A 686 22.38 6.53 -18.24
CA GLN A 686 22.93 7.86 -18.00
C GLN A 686 22.82 8.27 -16.52
N PRO A 687 23.84 8.88 -15.90
CA PRO A 687 25.13 9.29 -16.49
C PRO A 687 26.29 8.27 -16.33
N ASN A 688 26.18 7.25 -15.48
CA ASN A 688 27.30 6.40 -15.05
C ASN A 688 27.02 4.88 -15.00
N GLY A 689 26.02 4.42 -15.76
CA GLY A 689 25.69 3.03 -15.99
C GLY A 689 24.56 2.47 -15.12
N VAL A 690 23.98 1.36 -15.57
CA VAL A 690 22.87 0.65 -14.93
C VAL A 690 23.07 -0.85 -15.00
N ASN A 691 22.85 -1.55 -13.89
CA ASN A 691 22.74 -3.00 -13.87
C ASN A 691 21.28 -3.37 -14.17
N VAL A 692 21.08 -4.25 -15.12
CA VAL A 692 19.77 -4.71 -15.58
C VAL A 692 19.64 -6.17 -15.22
N MET A 693 18.48 -6.54 -14.69
CA MET A 693 18.10 -7.93 -14.47
C MET A 693 16.69 -8.16 -15.02
N SER A 694 16.54 -9.11 -15.95
CA SER A 694 15.30 -9.35 -16.69
C SER A 694 14.94 -10.82 -16.71
N GLY A 695 13.66 -11.15 -16.85
CA GLY A 695 13.21 -12.54 -16.97
C GLY A 695 11.70 -12.72 -17.11
N PRO A 696 11.25 -13.94 -17.42
CA PRO A 696 9.84 -14.27 -17.57
C PRO A 696 9.13 -14.42 -16.20
N VAL A 697 7.81 -14.19 -16.19
CA VAL A 697 6.92 -14.36 -15.03
C VAL A 697 5.74 -15.26 -15.42
N PHE A 698 5.37 -16.17 -14.52
CA PHE A 698 4.29 -17.15 -14.69
C PHE A 698 3.32 -17.01 -13.52
N ASP A 699 2.16 -16.43 -13.81
CA ASP A 699 1.12 -16.02 -12.86
C ASP A 699 -0.24 -16.10 -13.62
N GLU A 700 -0.56 -17.31 -14.10
CA GLU A 700 -1.80 -17.63 -14.84
C GLU A 700 -3.03 -17.58 -13.93
N ASN A 701 -2.84 -17.90 -12.64
CA ASN A 701 -3.89 -17.87 -11.63
C ASN A 701 -4.15 -16.45 -11.06
N PHE A 702 -3.38 -15.46 -11.51
CA PHE A 702 -3.43 -14.04 -11.12
C PHE A 702 -3.34 -13.78 -9.60
N ASP A 703 -2.66 -14.65 -8.84
CA ASP A 703 -2.48 -14.51 -7.38
C ASP A 703 -1.27 -13.70 -6.93
N GLY A 704 -0.40 -13.28 -7.86
CA GLY A 704 0.78 -12.46 -7.55
C GLY A 704 2.01 -13.25 -7.09
N HIS A 705 1.94 -14.58 -7.07
CA HIS A 705 3.07 -15.49 -6.84
C HIS A 705 3.47 -16.19 -8.14
N ILE A 706 4.52 -17.03 -8.09
CA ILE A 706 4.94 -17.86 -9.22
C ILE A 706 4.15 -19.17 -9.30
N ASP A 707 3.57 -19.45 -10.47
CA ASP A 707 2.95 -20.73 -10.82
C ASP A 707 3.92 -21.91 -10.64
N ALA A 708 3.41 -23.01 -10.08
CA ALA A 708 4.11 -24.29 -10.05
C ALA A 708 4.57 -24.74 -11.45
N SER A 709 5.78 -25.31 -11.55
CA SER A 709 6.37 -25.67 -12.84
C SER A 709 5.58 -26.77 -13.55
N LYS A 710 5.05 -26.46 -14.74
CA LYS A 710 4.38 -27.43 -15.63
C LYS A 710 5.44 -28.10 -16.51
N THR A 711 5.79 -29.35 -16.21
CA THR A 711 6.73 -30.13 -17.02
C THR A 711 6.20 -30.35 -18.44
N GLY A 712 7.00 -30.02 -19.46
CA GLY A 712 6.60 -30.21 -20.85
C GLY A 712 7.72 -29.93 -21.86
N ASN A 713 7.58 -30.51 -23.04
CA ASN A 713 8.61 -30.48 -24.11
C ASN A 713 8.69 -29.12 -24.86
N GLN A 714 8.14 -28.05 -24.29
CA GLN A 714 8.15 -26.69 -24.86
C GLN A 714 8.17 -25.65 -23.74
N ALA A 715 8.92 -24.56 -23.94
CA ALA A 715 8.97 -23.45 -22.99
C ALA A 715 7.56 -22.85 -22.76
N PRO A 716 7.05 -22.76 -21.52
CA PRO A 716 5.79 -22.07 -21.24
C PRO A 716 5.88 -20.61 -21.71
N VAL A 717 4.77 -20.09 -22.26
CA VAL A 717 4.66 -18.68 -22.64
C VAL A 717 4.49 -17.85 -21.37
N PRO A 718 5.34 -16.83 -21.11
CA PRO A 718 5.21 -16.01 -19.91
C PRO A 718 3.90 -15.22 -19.90
N THR A 719 3.38 -14.93 -18.71
CA THR A 719 2.23 -14.01 -18.53
C THR A 719 2.68 -12.55 -18.48
N HIS A 720 3.89 -12.32 -17.96
CA HIS A 720 4.54 -11.01 -17.85
C HIS A 720 6.05 -11.20 -18.06
N PHE A 721 6.78 -10.10 -18.25
CA PHE A 721 8.25 -10.08 -18.10
C PHE A 721 8.61 -9.07 -17.01
N PHE A 722 9.51 -9.46 -16.11
CA PHE A 722 10.07 -8.53 -15.13
C PHE A 722 11.33 -7.85 -15.68
N VAL A 723 11.56 -6.62 -15.25
CA VAL A 723 12.82 -5.89 -15.44
C VAL A 723 13.13 -5.12 -14.16
N ILE A 724 14.33 -5.29 -13.62
CA ILE A 724 14.88 -4.53 -12.51
C ILE A 724 16.07 -3.72 -13.03
N LEU A 725 16.03 -2.41 -12.84
CA LEU A 725 17.11 -1.48 -13.12
C LEU A 725 17.72 -1.04 -11.80
N THR A 726 19.02 -1.29 -11.59
CA THR A 726 19.72 -0.94 -10.35
C THR A 726 20.93 -0.06 -10.65
N SER A 727 20.99 1.11 -10.03
CA SER A 727 22.05 2.10 -10.18
C SER A 727 22.50 2.65 -8.82
N CYS A 728 23.52 3.51 -8.82
CA CYS A 728 24.03 4.10 -7.59
C CYS A 728 23.17 5.29 -7.12
N GLY A 729 23.04 5.45 -5.81
CA GLY A 729 22.40 6.62 -5.20
C GLY A 729 23.24 7.89 -5.35
N ASP A 730 24.56 7.76 -5.31
CA ASP A 730 25.51 8.79 -5.74
C ASP A 730 25.79 8.61 -7.25
N PRO A 731 25.43 9.58 -8.12
CA PRO A 731 25.56 9.43 -9.56
C PRO A 731 27.02 9.44 -10.07
N THR A 732 28.03 9.64 -9.21
CA THR A 732 29.45 9.61 -9.60
C THR A 732 30.03 8.21 -9.74
N PHE A 733 29.34 7.17 -9.23
CA PHE A 733 29.78 5.78 -9.33
C PHE A 733 28.82 4.93 -10.18
N GLY A 734 29.37 3.92 -10.85
CA GLY A 734 28.58 2.92 -11.57
C GLY A 734 28.12 1.77 -10.67
N PRO A 735 27.19 0.91 -11.14
CA PRO A 735 26.60 -0.17 -10.34
C PRO A 735 27.64 -1.05 -9.61
N ALA A 736 28.70 -1.45 -10.33
CA ALA A 736 29.72 -2.39 -9.89
C ALA A 736 30.78 -1.81 -8.94
N ASN A 737 30.91 -0.49 -8.83
CA ASN A 737 31.83 0.18 -7.89
C ASN A 737 31.13 1.20 -6.97
N CYS A 738 29.80 1.18 -6.94
CA CYS A 738 28.98 2.14 -6.21
C CYS A 738 29.29 2.18 -4.70
N GLN A 739 29.29 3.40 -4.16
CA GLN A 739 29.49 3.68 -2.74
C GLN A 739 28.21 4.34 -2.19
N GLY A 740 27.82 3.98 -0.96
CA GLY A 740 26.54 4.38 -0.40
C GLY A 740 25.33 3.61 -0.98
N PRO A 741 24.12 4.17 -0.88
CA PRO A 741 22.87 3.45 -1.12
C PRO A 741 22.64 3.10 -2.60
N LEU A 742 21.91 2.00 -2.83
CA LEU A 742 21.43 1.62 -4.15
C LEU A 742 20.13 2.36 -4.49
N ARG A 743 19.85 2.50 -5.79
CA ARG A 743 18.52 2.85 -6.31
C ARG A 743 18.04 1.72 -7.21
N ALA A 744 16.83 1.24 -6.97
CA ALA A 744 16.14 0.27 -7.82
C ALA A 744 14.89 0.88 -8.44
N LYS A 745 14.65 0.59 -9.73
CA LYS A 745 13.38 0.81 -10.42
C LYS A 745 13.01 -0.51 -11.10
N SER A 746 11.86 -1.07 -10.71
CA SER A 746 11.41 -2.38 -11.17
C SER A 746 10.06 -2.29 -11.89
N PHE A 747 9.84 -3.23 -12.80
CA PHE A 747 8.66 -3.33 -13.65
C PHE A 747 8.20 -4.77 -13.76
N VAL A 748 6.89 -4.98 -13.93
CA VAL A 748 6.30 -6.27 -14.35
C VAL A 748 5.38 -5.98 -15.52
N LEU A 749 5.88 -6.24 -16.72
CA LEU A 749 5.28 -5.81 -17.99
C LEU A 749 4.33 -6.89 -18.51
N PRO A 750 3.02 -6.62 -18.70
CA PRO A 750 2.06 -7.63 -19.13
C PRO A 750 2.35 -8.10 -20.56
N HIS A 751 2.50 -9.41 -20.72
CA HIS A 751 2.90 -10.02 -21.97
C HIS A 751 1.68 -10.25 -22.85
N ARG A 752 1.35 -9.26 -23.70
CA ARG A 752 0.10 -9.24 -24.48
C ARG A 752 0.32 -9.31 -26.01
N PRO A 753 -0.65 -9.85 -26.77
CA PRO A 753 -0.58 -9.96 -28.22
C PRO A 753 -0.91 -8.66 -28.98
N ASP A 754 -1.32 -7.59 -28.28
CA ASP A 754 -1.85 -6.37 -28.87
C ASP A 754 -1.58 -5.13 -27.98
N TYR A 755 -1.83 -3.93 -28.53
CA TYR A 755 -1.66 -2.64 -27.85
C TYR A 755 -2.96 -2.00 -27.32
N THR A 756 -4.04 -2.77 -27.15
CA THR A 756 -5.36 -2.26 -26.74
C THR A 756 -5.41 -1.68 -25.32
N GLU A 757 -4.36 -1.87 -24.52
CA GLU A 757 -4.18 -1.15 -23.25
C GLU A 757 -3.86 0.34 -23.47
N THR A 758 -2.93 0.62 -24.39
CA THR A 758 -2.36 1.96 -24.60
C THR A 758 -2.99 2.70 -25.77
N CYS A 759 -3.76 2.00 -26.61
CA CYS A 759 -4.38 2.53 -27.83
C CYS A 759 -3.37 3.08 -28.84
N ALA A 760 -2.14 2.60 -28.77
CA ALA A 760 -1.04 3.01 -29.61
C ALA A 760 -1.00 2.26 -30.96
N THR A 761 -0.17 2.76 -31.87
CA THR A 761 0.13 2.13 -33.16
C THR A 761 1.62 1.79 -33.23
N VAL A 762 2.01 0.82 -34.07
CA VAL A 762 3.42 0.38 -34.19
C VAL A 762 4.35 1.50 -34.66
N SER A 763 3.83 2.52 -35.35
CA SER A 763 4.57 3.66 -35.90
C SER A 763 5.06 4.69 -34.86
N ASP A 764 4.56 4.63 -33.62
CA ASP A 764 5.01 5.51 -32.53
C ASP A 764 5.17 4.69 -31.25
N LEU A 765 6.36 4.75 -30.65
CA LEU A 765 6.73 4.02 -29.44
C LEU A 765 7.03 4.96 -28.25
N SER A 766 6.78 6.26 -28.39
CA SER A 766 6.97 7.26 -27.31
C SER A 766 6.18 6.94 -26.03
N TRP A 767 5.03 6.28 -26.17
CA TRP A 767 4.19 5.80 -25.08
C TRP A 767 4.82 4.68 -24.22
N VAL A 768 5.86 4.00 -24.70
CA VAL A 768 6.42 2.81 -24.04
C VAL A 768 6.99 3.14 -22.67
N GLU A 769 7.62 4.31 -22.51
CA GLU A 769 8.17 4.72 -21.21
C GLU A 769 7.07 5.02 -20.18
N ASP A 770 5.97 5.66 -20.59
CA ASP A 770 4.81 5.91 -19.71
C ASP A 770 4.06 4.62 -19.34
N TRP A 771 4.01 3.65 -20.26
CA TRP A 771 3.47 2.32 -19.99
C TRP A 771 4.38 1.50 -19.04
N LEU A 772 5.70 1.59 -19.20
CA LEU A 772 6.67 1.10 -18.20
C LEU A 772 6.41 1.75 -16.85
N ASN A 773 6.32 3.08 -16.78
CA ASN A 773 6.06 3.82 -15.55
C ASN A 773 4.75 3.37 -14.87
N PHE A 774 3.68 3.16 -15.64
CA PHE A 774 2.39 2.66 -15.15
C PHE A 774 2.47 1.25 -14.55
N HIS A 775 3.24 0.35 -15.17
CA HIS A 775 3.55 -1.02 -14.72
C HIS A 775 4.81 -1.14 -13.85
N SER A 776 5.24 -0.03 -13.21
CA SER A 776 6.27 -0.08 -12.17
C SER A 776 5.81 -0.94 -11.01
N THR A 777 6.73 -1.67 -10.39
CA THR A 777 6.51 -2.53 -9.22
C THR A 777 7.63 -2.35 -8.19
N ARG A 778 7.41 -2.86 -6.98
CA ARG A 778 8.47 -3.04 -5.97
C ARG A 778 9.33 -4.23 -6.40
N VAL A 779 10.63 -4.26 -6.04
CA VAL A 779 11.44 -5.48 -6.27
C VAL A 779 10.87 -6.66 -5.47
N ARG A 780 10.22 -6.39 -4.33
CA ARG A 780 9.48 -7.38 -3.55
C ARG A 780 8.36 -8.07 -4.35
N ASP A 781 7.67 -7.36 -5.24
CA ASP A 781 6.64 -7.95 -6.11
C ASP A 781 7.28 -8.91 -7.12
N VAL A 782 8.43 -8.55 -7.67
CA VAL A 782 9.20 -9.42 -8.57
C VAL A 782 9.65 -10.70 -7.84
N GLU A 783 10.10 -10.60 -6.59
CA GLU A 783 10.45 -11.80 -5.78
C GLU A 783 9.27 -12.75 -5.58
N LEU A 784 8.05 -12.24 -5.38
CA LEU A 784 6.84 -13.07 -5.27
C LEU A 784 6.54 -13.79 -6.60
N LEU A 785 6.49 -13.04 -7.70
CA LEU A 785 6.15 -13.47 -9.05
C LEU A 785 7.19 -14.35 -9.75
N THR A 786 8.40 -14.45 -9.21
CA THR A 786 9.51 -15.23 -9.79
C THR A 786 10.04 -16.33 -8.88
N GLY A 787 9.73 -16.29 -7.58
CA GLY A 787 10.36 -17.14 -6.57
C GLY A 787 11.89 -17.07 -6.57
N LEU A 788 12.43 -15.89 -6.93
CA LEU A 788 13.82 -15.50 -6.79
C LEU A 788 13.99 -14.58 -5.58
N SER A 789 15.22 -14.41 -5.10
CA SER A 789 15.55 -13.35 -4.17
C SER A 789 16.85 -12.63 -4.51
N PHE A 790 16.80 -11.30 -4.47
CA PHE A 790 17.84 -10.39 -4.98
C PHE A 790 18.61 -9.70 -3.85
N TYR A 791 19.74 -9.05 -4.17
CA TYR A 791 20.53 -8.24 -3.23
C TYR A 791 20.96 -9.01 -1.96
N HIS A 792 21.66 -10.14 -2.13
CA HIS A 792 22.17 -10.95 -0.99
C HIS A 792 23.59 -10.58 -0.57
N ASP A 793 24.28 -9.74 -1.35
CA ASP A 793 25.61 -9.23 -1.02
C ASP A 793 25.59 -7.70 -0.82
N ARG A 794 26.68 -7.19 -0.21
CA ARG A 794 27.12 -5.78 -0.16
C ARG A 794 26.32 -4.81 0.73
N ILE A 795 25.01 -4.94 0.90
CA ILE A 795 24.20 -4.10 1.82
C ILE A 795 23.60 -4.94 2.97
N SER A 796 23.15 -4.29 4.05
CA SER A 796 22.52 -5.00 5.17
C SER A 796 21.16 -5.60 4.78
N VAL A 797 20.64 -6.54 5.58
CA VAL A 797 19.32 -7.14 5.34
C VAL A 797 18.23 -6.05 5.48
N GLU A 798 18.35 -5.18 6.48
CA GLU A 798 17.42 -4.08 6.73
C GLU A 798 17.40 -3.05 5.58
N GLU A 799 18.55 -2.68 5.03
CA GLU A 799 18.63 -1.86 3.80
C GLU A 799 18.06 -2.60 2.60
N THR A 800 18.32 -3.91 2.49
CA THR A 800 17.79 -4.77 1.43
C THR A 800 16.27 -4.81 1.44
N LEU A 801 15.64 -4.96 2.61
CA LEU A 801 14.19 -4.95 2.73
C LEU A 801 13.60 -3.59 2.36
N GLN A 802 14.19 -2.49 2.82
CA GLN A 802 13.77 -1.13 2.45
C GLN A 802 13.88 -0.88 0.93
N LEU A 803 15.00 -1.29 0.31
CA LEU A 803 15.20 -1.20 -1.14
C LEU A 803 14.17 -2.04 -1.90
N LYS A 804 13.79 -3.20 -1.38
CA LYS A 804 12.84 -4.12 -2.00
C LYS A 804 11.38 -3.68 -1.89
N THR A 805 10.98 -3.08 -0.76
CA THR A 805 9.60 -2.57 -0.57
C THR A 805 9.38 -1.18 -1.14
N PHE A 806 10.45 -0.44 -1.45
CA PHE A 806 10.33 0.84 -2.14
C PHE A 806 9.79 0.67 -3.57
N LEU A 807 8.73 1.41 -3.90
CA LEU A 807 8.22 1.57 -5.25
C LEU A 807 8.67 2.92 -5.78
N HIS A 808 9.53 2.91 -6.80
CA HIS A 808 9.87 4.12 -7.53
C HIS A 808 8.70 4.51 -8.44
N ILE A 809 8.10 5.67 -8.17
CA ILE A 809 7.06 6.29 -8.99
C ILE A 809 7.74 7.36 -9.87
N ALA A 810 7.21 7.63 -11.07
CA ALA A 810 7.70 8.67 -11.97
C ALA A 810 7.03 10.04 -11.69
#